data_AF-A0A7Y5CT33-F1
#
_entry.id   AF-A0A7Y5CT33-F1
#
_cell.length_a   1.000
_cell.length_b   1.000
_cell.length_c   1.000
_cell.angle_alpha   90.00
_cell.angle_beta   90.00
_cell.angle_gamma   90.00
#
_symmetry.space_group_name_H-M   'P 1'
#
loop_
_entity.id
_entity.type
_entity.pdbx_description
1 polymer ?
#
loop_
_entity_poly.entity_id
_entity_poly.type
_entity_poly.pdbx_seq_one_letter_code
_entity_poly.pdbx_strand_id
1 'polypeptide(L)'
;MPAQDATQSFDEKRRALARSVRQWSVTDLHRQLEQAGISRACVLFENGEFTLSHPQILAPVQAFFELSQDFSNHEGVFIGREDGIPTLFFAFVHDTRRGLAQGGLRFWRYDSVAEVLMDGLRLAQGMTRKNALAGLWWGGGKGIIPLPPNLKMPDERPPGPERRRLFEAYGRFVASLGGIYYTAEDVGTKTADMDAILSQNRFTTCISTALGGSGNPSPFTAQGVLRGMQAAWRFITGSDELRGVRVAVQGAGNVGRPLIEMLDDLGAAVWIADVNEQAIQSLKAKRPRLHVVGPEEIFDLVADILAPCARGGVINAHTIPRLKVRLVCGAANNILLEERYDPERLWRRGITFVPDYVCNRMGITNCCDEWHGYLQDDIRVAAERVYPDTLRVLRHARNLFIPPTQAANELADVAASELHPILGHRGRRIVDHLLASNWSGAGRMRAHDATRPIFDPPLDEPALRLAWDKQGRFRGEHGSLAAAPISAVSSPNLASFTSPLLLDVRARARELLTNQRPRRVLGTDHGGLALQLAIENSLPYEREEVGRPEFTAICRDFFNRNDAAIREQMQQLGIGFDQAGWLNPMAEAGRRAVERLFFSLKDAGLLVREKRWAYQCPRCKTVLVASEVSRAKLKVDHHYSIRFRTKTGALETKTHFPELVLGAVAVAVKAAGPFGHFAGQTASHPVSGVALPILAVQELAADAVFLVPAHHRSDEQIARQAHLEEAIVVFDEKGAVSVPGYEPLSPTEARRKVLEHIGADATQIPGHEAIDAHRCQRCESVVYQRNSAQLFVRVEAGAGHLRRGIETGAVRFSHPRWQERVLAHLAGLEPWCISRQHWWGNEIPENPQEVLSTWFSLAAWSLQGAGWPAQPVPAAIEEVFVDPDLLLRWVVPSQIVAYLITGRPVFQHIQVHGSLQISERALLPQPGAAEDLADEERFHFRMVRRPMRHSLGNVVQPSTLIRRFGADALRLGYLLCVESGFQEVASASESKLRRGRKAVHLLLAKLAGLHNLLGEAKPGGEARPADRWLIAQTVAAADAVHNAYEAQHYAAAAVVLIEMIEAFGRYANVVAARKQAGSNPGVPHATVAAVIARLATAFSPICPFLFEKVAAWTADRFADAGPAPAAEPWMDDLVRQIAQRRNDIDLLQTPLPKLADRDREEIMKLTRSFLR
;
A
#
# COMPACT_ATOMS: atom_id res chain seq x y z
N MET A 1 -13.11 0.03 -42.94
CA MET A 1 -11.74 -0.25 -42.44
C MET A 1 -10.72 0.75 -43.01
N PRO A 2 -10.65 2.01 -42.54
CA PRO A 2 -9.50 2.88 -42.83
C PRO A 2 -8.73 3.36 -41.57
N ALA A 3 -9.19 3.01 -40.36
CA ALA A 3 -8.60 3.52 -39.11
C ALA A 3 -7.39 2.72 -38.60
N GLN A 4 -7.17 1.48 -39.09
CA GLN A 4 -6.03 0.64 -38.68
C GLN A 4 -4.74 0.91 -39.48
N ASP A 5 -4.85 1.29 -40.76
CA ASP A 5 -3.67 1.62 -41.59
C ASP A 5 -3.05 2.97 -41.22
N ALA A 6 -3.84 3.93 -40.74
CA ALA A 6 -3.36 5.25 -40.34
C ALA A 6 -2.55 5.22 -39.02
N THR A 7 -2.93 4.38 -38.06
CA THR A 7 -2.20 4.19 -36.78
C THR A 7 -0.91 3.41 -36.97
N GLN A 8 -0.90 2.34 -37.79
CA GLN A 8 0.35 1.62 -38.12
C GLN A 8 1.38 2.52 -38.83
N SER A 9 0.93 3.37 -39.76
CA SER A 9 1.81 4.33 -40.45
C SER A 9 2.36 5.42 -39.52
N PHE A 10 1.61 5.82 -38.49
CA PHE A 10 2.03 6.83 -37.51
C PHE A 10 3.08 6.28 -36.54
N ASP A 11 2.90 5.06 -36.03
CA ASP A 11 3.85 4.41 -35.13
C ASP A 11 5.17 4.03 -35.83
N GLU A 12 5.12 3.62 -37.10
CA GLU A 12 6.34 3.38 -37.90
C GLU A 12 7.15 4.67 -38.13
N LYS A 13 6.49 5.79 -38.43
CA LYS A 13 7.16 7.10 -38.56
C LYS A 13 7.78 7.56 -37.24
N ARG A 14 7.08 7.38 -36.12
CA ARG A 14 7.56 7.71 -34.77
C ARG A 14 8.78 6.86 -34.39
N ARG A 15 8.73 5.55 -34.64
CA ARG A 15 9.86 4.64 -34.43
C ARG A 15 11.06 4.97 -35.34
N ALA A 16 10.82 5.39 -36.59
CA ALA A 16 11.88 5.84 -37.50
C ALA A 16 12.55 7.12 -37.00
N LEU A 17 11.78 8.10 -36.52
CA LEU A 17 12.30 9.33 -35.91
C LEU A 17 13.15 9.02 -34.68
N ALA A 18 12.69 8.17 -33.77
CA ALA A 18 13.47 7.77 -32.60
C ALA A 18 14.77 7.02 -32.95
N ARG A 19 14.75 6.16 -33.99
CA ARG A 19 15.95 5.48 -34.49
C ARG A 19 16.98 6.45 -35.04
N SER A 20 16.56 7.54 -35.67
CA SER A 20 17.48 8.55 -36.23
C SER A 20 18.34 9.21 -35.15
N VAL A 21 17.81 9.43 -33.93
CA VAL A 21 18.58 10.00 -32.81
C VAL A 21 19.76 9.14 -32.40
N ARG A 22 19.67 7.82 -32.55
CA ARG A 22 20.78 6.89 -32.27
C ARG A 22 21.92 6.99 -33.28
N GLN A 23 21.65 7.53 -34.46
CA GLN A 23 22.63 7.74 -35.52
C GLN A 23 23.23 9.15 -35.48
N TRP A 24 22.65 10.07 -34.72
CA TRP A 24 23.16 11.43 -34.59
C TRP A 24 24.38 11.44 -33.68
N SER A 25 25.51 11.94 -34.20
CA SER A 25 26.60 12.37 -33.33
C SER A 25 26.25 13.70 -32.66
N VAL A 26 26.90 14.02 -31.53
CA VAL A 26 26.72 15.33 -30.88
C VAL A 26 27.09 16.47 -31.83
N THR A 27 28.10 16.27 -32.69
CA THR A 27 28.51 17.23 -33.73
C THR A 27 27.41 17.47 -34.76
N ASP A 28 26.65 16.44 -35.13
CA ASP A 28 25.56 16.59 -36.11
C ASP A 28 24.43 17.44 -35.54
N LEU A 29 24.01 17.16 -34.30
CA LEU A 29 23.01 18.00 -33.63
C LEU A 29 23.52 19.43 -33.41
N HIS A 30 24.80 19.60 -33.04
CA HIS A 30 25.42 20.91 -32.94
C HIS A 30 25.34 21.69 -34.26
N ARG A 31 25.73 21.05 -35.37
CA ARG A 31 25.71 21.66 -36.71
C ARG A 31 24.28 22.00 -37.15
N GLN A 32 23.31 21.14 -36.87
CA GLN A 32 21.89 21.41 -37.19
C GLN A 32 21.38 22.64 -36.43
N LEU A 33 21.69 22.75 -35.14
CA LEU A 33 21.31 23.92 -34.34
C LEU A 33 22.03 25.19 -34.79
N GLU A 34 23.32 25.10 -35.14
CA GLU A 34 24.12 26.21 -35.68
C GLU A 34 23.57 26.71 -37.01
N GLN A 35 23.29 25.82 -37.96
CA GLN A 35 22.72 26.16 -39.27
C GLN A 35 21.33 26.81 -39.16
N ALA A 36 20.56 26.42 -38.14
CA ALA A 36 19.25 27.00 -37.86
C ALA A 36 19.32 28.30 -37.02
N GLY A 37 20.53 28.76 -36.62
CA GLY A 37 20.69 29.94 -35.78
C GLY A 37 20.20 29.75 -34.34
N ILE A 38 20.07 28.51 -33.87
CA ILE A 38 19.51 28.17 -32.55
C ILE A 38 20.64 28.06 -31.54
N SER A 39 20.59 28.88 -30.49
CA SER A 39 21.51 28.82 -29.35
C SER A 39 20.90 28.12 -28.13
N ARG A 40 19.57 27.99 -28.08
CA ARG A 40 18.83 27.43 -26.94
C ARG A 40 17.63 26.63 -27.41
N ALA A 41 17.48 25.44 -26.87
CA ALA A 41 16.38 24.53 -27.16
C ALA A 41 15.92 23.83 -25.88
N CYS A 42 14.66 23.46 -25.82
CA CYS A 42 14.10 22.63 -24.76
C CYS A 42 13.01 21.68 -25.27
N VAL A 43 12.90 20.56 -24.54
CA VAL A 43 11.81 19.59 -24.59
C VAL A 43 11.23 19.53 -23.18
N LEU A 44 9.98 19.93 -23.02
CA LEU A 44 9.29 19.98 -21.73
C LEU A 44 8.19 18.93 -21.70
N PHE A 45 7.84 18.43 -20.51
CA PHE A 45 6.76 17.48 -20.34
C PHE A 45 5.88 17.87 -19.15
N GLU A 46 4.57 17.88 -19.38
CA GLU A 46 3.57 18.18 -18.35
C GLU A 46 2.25 17.49 -18.70
N ASN A 47 1.57 16.93 -17.70
CA ASN A 47 0.22 16.35 -17.85
C ASN A 47 0.10 15.29 -18.97
N GLY A 48 1.19 14.58 -19.27
CA GLY A 48 1.22 13.56 -20.33
C GLY A 48 1.55 14.10 -21.72
N GLU A 49 1.84 15.40 -21.87
CA GLU A 49 2.07 16.05 -23.15
C GLU A 49 3.47 16.66 -23.24
N PHE A 50 4.09 16.58 -24.42
CA PHE A 50 5.38 17.21 -24.72
C PHE A 50 5.19 18.59 -25.34
N THR A 51 5.99 19.55 -24.89
CA THR A 51 6.13 20.87 -25.52
C THR A 51 7.54 21.07 -26.03
N LEU A 52 7.70 21.32 -27.34
CA LEU A 52 9.00 21.50 -27.99
C LEU A 52 9.22 22.96 -28.37
N SER A 53 10.40 23.50 -28.04
CA SER A 53 10.82 24.83 -28.51
C SER A 53 10.96 24.91 -30.03
N HIS A 54 11.62 23.91 -30.63
CA HIS A 54 11.90 23.86 -32.06
C HIS A 54 11.43 22.52 -32.62
N PRO A 55 10.12 22.34 -32.88
CA PRO A 55 9.56 21.05 -33.27
C PRO A 55 10.22 20.43 -34.50
N GLN A 56 10.66 21.25 -35.47
CA GLN A 56 11.29 20.77 -36.71
C GLN A 56 12.61 20.02 -36.48
N ILE A 57 13.33 20.32 -35.38
CA ILE A 57 14.61 19.70 -35.03
C ILE A 57 14.44 18.72 -33.86
N LEU A 58 13.53 19.02 -32.92
CA LEU A 58 13.38 18.25 -31.68
C LEU A 58 12.33 17.14 -31.75
N ALA A 59 11.52 17.03 -32.81
CA ALA A 59 10.57 15.93 -32.95
C ALA A 59 11.20 14.53 -32.86
N PRO A 60 12.41 14.26 -33.42
CA PRO A 60 13.13 13.01 -33.18
C PRO A 60 13.46 12.76 -31.71
N VAL A 61 13.84 13.81 -30.97
CA VAL A 61 14.16 13.72 -29.53
C VAL A 61 12.90 13.44 -28.70
N GLN A 62 11.77 14.08 -29.03
CA GLN A 62 10.47 13.74 -28.43
C GLN A 62 10.13 12.27 -28.67
N ALA A 63 10.18 11.82 -29.93
CA ALA A 63 9.88 10.43 -30.28
C ALA A 63 10.82 9.45 -29.55
N PHE A 64 12.09 9.83 -29.34
CA PHE A 64 13.03 9.07 -28.55
C PHE A 64 12.61 8.98 -27.07
N PHE A 65 12.15 10.08 -26.45
CA PHE A 65 11.65 10.07 -25.06
C PHE A 65 10.37 9.26 -24.89
N GLU A 66 9.42 9.40 -25.81
CA GLU A 66 8.15 8.67 -25.80
C GLU A 66 8.33 7.15 -25.87
N LEU A 67 9.42 6.69 -26.48
CA LEU A 67 9.76 5.27 -26.62
C LEU A 67 10.86 4.80 -25.65
N SER A 68 11.44 5.71 -24.85
CA SER A 68 12.53 5.38 -23.93
C SER A 68 12.00 4.96 -22.56
N GLN A 69 12.46 3.81 -22.08
CA GLN A 69 12.20 3.37 -20.70
C GLN A 69 12.86 4.27 -19.64
N ASP A 70 13.85 5.07 -20.03
CA ASP A 70 14.60 5.94 -19.13
C ASP A 70 13.89 7.27 -18.89
N PHE A 71 12.90 7.62 -19.73
CA PHE A 71 12.07 8.80 -19.53
C PHE A 71 10.98 8.50 -18.49
N SER A 72 10.91 9.32 -17.44
CA SER A 72 10.03 9.10 -16.30
C SER A 72 9.32 10.39 -15.91
N ASN A 73 8.58 10.96 -16.87
CA ASN A 73 7.87 12.23 -16.70
C ASN A 73 8.81 13.40 -16.33
N HIS A 74 10.04 13.42 -16.87
CA HIS A 74 11.00 14.50 -16.63
C HIS A 74 10.41 15.85 -17.01
N GLU A 75 10.38 16.80 -16.06
CA GLU A 75 9.79 18.12 -16.28
C GLU A 75 10.43 18.91 -17.44
N GLY A 76 11.71 18.67 -17.73
CA GLY A 76 12.34 19.26 -18.91
C GLY A 76 13.77 18.82 -19.21
N VAL A 77 14.11 18.85 -20.49
CA VAL A 77 15.48 18.72 -21.01
C VAL A 77 15.82 19.98 -21.78
N PHE A 78 16.86 20.68 -21.33
CA PHE A 78 17.34 21.94 -21.90
C PHE A 78 18.67 21.71 -22.62
N ILE A 79 18.81 22.30 -23.79
CA ILE A 79 19.95 22.19 -24.70
C ILE A 79 20.47 23.60 -25.00
N GLY A 80 21.76 23.82 -24.84
CA GLY A 80 22.44 25.08 -25.11
C GLY A 80 23.60 24.93 -26.10
N ARG A 81 23.86 26.00 -26.84
CA ARG A 81 24.99 26.16 -27.77
C ARG A 81 25.52 27.59 -27.67
N GLU A 82 26.83 27.77 -27.76
CA GLU A 82 27.47 29.09 -27.85
C GLU A 82 28.42 29.14 -29.06
N ASP A 83 28.39 30.24 -29.81
CA ASP A 83 29.24 30.41 -31.00
C ASP A 83 30.73 30.33 -30.63
N GLY A 84 31.49 29.56 -31.41
CA GLY A 84 32.92 29.33 -31.15
C GLY A 84 33.23 28.27 -30.08
N ILE A 85 32.21 27.63 -29.49
CA ILE A 85 32.37 26.46 -28.61
C ILE A 85 31.92 25.20 -29.36
N PRO A 86 32.80 24.21 -29.61
CA PRO A 86 32.50 23.09 -30.50
C PRO A 86 31.75 21.93 -29.79
N THR A 87 30.79 22.23 -28.91
CA THR A 87 29.95 21.23 -28.23
C THR A 87 28.61 21.80 -27.77
N LEU A 88 27.74 20.92 -27.30
CA LEU A 88 26.45 21.25 -26.72
C LEU A 88 26.47 21.18 -25.20
N PHE A 89 25.54 21.90 -24.59
CA PHE A 89 25.30 21.91 -23.15
C PHE A 89 23.94 21.30 -22.88
N PHE A 90 23.85 20.38 -21.93
CA PHE A 90 22.58 19.78 -21.52
C PHE A 90 22.32 20.05 -20.04
N ALA A 91 21.05 20.26 -19.71
CA ALA A 91 20.51 20.21 -18.36
C ALA A 91 19.21 19.42 -18.36
N PHE A 92 19.18 18.33 -17.61
CA PHE A 92 18.04 17.44 -17.44
C PHE A 92 17.40 17.73 -16.08
N VAL A 93 16.10 17.93 -16.05
CA VAL A 93 15.31 18.18 -14.84
C VAL A 93 14.24 17.11 -14.76
N HIS A 94 14.31 16.27 -13.72
CA HIS A 94 13.37 15.16 -13.55
C HIS A 94 12.12 15.60 -12.80
N ASP A 95 12.26 16.02 -11.53
CA ASP A 95 11.14 16.37 -10.66
C ASP A 95 11.57 17.46 -9.66
N THR A 96 10.82 18.56 -9.62
CA THR A 96 11.07 19.73 -8.76
C THR A 96 10.01 19.93 -7.66
N ARG A 97 9.17 18.92 -7.37
CA ARG A 97 8.18 19.00 -6.29
C ARG A 97 8.82 19.23 -4.93
N ARG A 98 9.90 18.51 -4.62
CA ARG A 98 10.67 18.68 -3.37
C ARG A 98 11.54 19.93 -3.30
N GLY A 99 11.69 20.68 -4.40
CA GLY A 99 12.59 21.83 -4.49
C GLY A 99 13.17 22.01 -5.89
N LEU A 100 14.13 22.92 -6.05
CA LEU A 100 14.81 23.12 -7.34
C LEU A 100 15.63 21.88 -7.70
N ALA A 101 15.95 21.68 -8.98
CA ALA A 101 16.70 20.49 -9.41
C ALA A 101 18.18 20.63 -9.10
N GLN A 102 18.79 19.66 -8.42
CA GLN A 102 20.24 19.68 -8.16
C GLN A 102 20.89 18.37 -8.60
N GLY A 103 22.11 18.50 -9.15
CA GLY A 103 22.98 17.38 -9.45
C GLY A 103 24.21 17.79 -10.25
N GLY A 104 25.21 16.91 -10.33
CA GLY A 104 26.50 17.26 -10.91
C GLY A 104 26.53 17.42 -12.44
N LEU A 105 27.58 18.07 -12.93
CA LEU A 105 27.91 18.29 -14.33
C LEU A 105 28.89 17.24 -14.82
N ARG A 106 28.43 16.35 -15.71
CA ARG A 106 29.30 15.37 -16.34
C ARG A 106 30.00 15.96 -17.56
N PHE A 107 31.32 15.79 -17.63
CA PHE A 107 32.09 16.13 -18.82
C PHE A 107 32.72 14.84 -19.38
N TRP A 108 32.09 14.24 -20.39
CA TRP A 108 32.42 12.89 -20.83
C TRP A 108 32.21 12.68 -22.33
N ARG A 109 32.86 11.66 -22.90
CA ARG A 109 32.75 11.30 -24.31
C ARG A 109 31.51 10.41 -24.53
N TYR A 110 30.72 10.74 -25.54
CA TYR A 110 29.56 9.97 -25.98
C TYR A 110 29.63 9.77 -27.48
N ASP A 111 29.25 8.60 -27.97
CA ASP A 111 29.35 8.27 -29.38
C ASP A 111 28.10 8.72 -30.15
N SER A 112 26.98 8.93 -29.45
CA SER A 112 25.73 9.44 -30.03
C SER A 112 24.95 10.36 -29.09
N VAL A 113 24.04 11.14 -29.67
CA VAL A 113 23.06 11.95 -28.91
C VAL A 113 22.17 11.06 -28.03
N ALA A 114 21.79 9.88 -28.52
CA ALA A 114 20.97 8.94 -27.75
C ALA A 114 21.63 8.54 -26.42
N GLU A 115 22.95 8.31 -26.41
CA GLU A 115 23.68 7.98 -25.17
C GLU A 115 23.69 9.15 -24.18
N VAL A 116 23.88 10.39 -24.67
CA VAL A 116 23.79 11.60 -23.83
C VAL A 116 22.40 11.71 -23.19
N LEU A 117 21.35 11.48 -23.98
CA LEU A 117 19.97 11.56 -23.52
C LEU A 117 19.64 10.47 -22.50
N MET A 118 19.99 9.20 -22.76
CA MET A 118 19.76 8.10 -21.82
C MET A 118 20.50 8.31 -20.50
N ASP A 119 21.79 8.68 -20.56
CA ASP A 119 22.59 8.93 -19.36
C ASP A 119 22.03 10.12 -18.56
N GLY A 120 21.67 11.21 -19.23
CA GLY A 120 21.06 12.38 -18.60
C GLY A 120 19.73 12.08 -17.90
N LEU A 121 18.83 11.36 -18.57
CA LEU A 121 17.53 10.97 -18.00
C LEU A 121 17.69 10.08 -16.77
N ARG A 122 18.49 9.01 -16.87
CA ARG A 122 18.74 8.06 -15.76
C ARG A 122 19.38 8.76 -14.57
N LEU A 123 20.39 9.59 -14.80
CA LEU A 123 21.10 10.27 -13.72
C LEU A 123 20.23 11.34 -13.04
N ALA A 124 19.43 12.10 -13.79
CA ALA A 124 18.51 13.09 -13.20
C ALA A 124 17.44 12.41 -12.33
N GLN A 125 16.87 11.30 -12.79
CA GLN A 125 15.94 10.48 -12.01
C GLN A 125 16.60 9.92 -10.74
N GLY A 126 17.82 9.39 -10.89
CA GLY A 126 18.61 8.93 -9.76
C GLY A 126 18.85 10.03 -8.72
N MET A 127 19.09 11.28 -9.14
CA MET A 127 19.22 12.41 -8.21
C MET A 127 17.93 12.75 -7.48
N THR A 128 16.76 12.67 -8.12
CA THR A 128 15.47 12.85 -7.42
C THR A 128 15.35 11.85 -6.28
N ARG A 129 15.56 10.56 -6.55
CA ARG A 129 15.46 9.51 -5.53
C ARG A 129 16.50 9.67 -4.43
N LYS A 130 17.74 9.98 -4.81
CA LYS A 130 18.85 10.18 -3.88
C LYS A 130 18.58 11.35 -2.93
N ASN A 131 18.15 12.49 -3.46
CA ASN A 131 17.81 13.68 -2.67
C ASN A 131 16.62 13.42 -1.75
N ALA A 132 15.56 12.81 -2.28
CA ALA A 132 14.37 12.48 -1.51
C ALA A 132 14.67 11.53 -0.35
N LEU A 133 15.43 10.46 -0.60
CA LEU A 133 15.78 9.48 0.42
C LEU A 133 16.80 10.01 1.43
N ALA A 134 17.66 10.95 1.03
CA ALA A 134 18.51 11.72 1.93
C ALA A 134 17.73 12.69 2.83
N GLY A 135 16.43 12.90 2.57
CA GLY A 135 15.61 13.88 3.26
C GLY A 135 15.91 15.31 2.86
N LEU A 136 16.56 15.52 1.71
CA LEU A 136 16.93 16.83 1.19
C LEU A 136 15.72 17.47 0.49
N TRP A 137 15.54 18.78 0.63
CA TRP A 137 14.50 19.56 -0.05
C TRP A 137 14.96 20.02 -1.43
N TRP A 138 15.42 19.06 -2.23
CA TRP A 138 15.92 19.26 -3.58
C TRP A 138 15.30 18.25 -4.54
N GLY A 139 14.97 18.71 -5.73
CA GLY A 139 14.60 17.89 -6.88
C GLY A 139 15.81 17.24 -7.54
N GLY A 140 15.58 16.46 -8.59
CA GLY A 140 16.64 15.77 -9.34
C GLY A 140 17.01 16.50 -10.62
N GLY A 141 18.29 16.85 -10.75
CA GLY A 141 18.84 17.47 -11.96
C GLY A 141 20.11 16.81 -12.43
N LYS A 142 20.48 17.00 -13.70
CA LYS A 142 21.76 16.58 -14.23
C LYS A 142 22.28 17.47 -15.35
N GLY A 143 23.54 17.83 -15.30
CA GLY A 143 24.23 18.56 -16.37
C GLY A 143 25.12 17.62 -17.17
N ILE A 144 25.18 17.79 -18.50
CA ILE A 144 26.14 17.07 -19.34
C ILE A 144 26.74 18.03 -20.37
N ILE A 145 28.07 18.01 -20.48
CA ILE A 145 28.82 18.57 -21.60
C ILE A 145 29.50 17.39 -22.32
N PRO A 146 29.05 17.00 -23.52
CA PRO A 146 29.73 15.98 -24.28
C PRO A 146 31.12 16.47 -24.72
N LEU A 147 32.13 15.62 -24.61
CA LEU A 147 33.48 15.95 -25.02
C LEU A 147 33.56 16.01 -26.55
N PRO A 148 34.04 17.13 -27.15
CA PRO A 148 34.31 17.19 -28.58
C PRO A 148 35.22 16.04 -29.07
N PRO A 149 34.98 15.47 -30.26
CA PRO A 149 35.72 14.29 -30.75
C PRO A 149 37.23 14.49 -30.84
N ASN A 150 37.65 15.72 -31.12
CA ASN A 150 39.03 16.16 -31.32
C ASN A 150 39.78 16.54 -30.03
N LEU A 151 39.15 16.43 -28.86
CA LEU A 151 39.77 16.73 -27.57
C LEU A 151 40.19 15.45 -26.84
N LYS A 152 41.37 15.51 -26.19
CA LYS A 152 41.87 14.48 -25.27
C LYS A 152 40.92 14.31 -24.08
N MET A 153 40.94 13.14 -23.44
CA MET A 153 40.09 12.83 -22.29
C MET A 153 40.32 13.83 -21.14
N PRO A 154 39.30 14.08 -20.29
CA PRO A 154 39.35 15.11 -19.25
C PRO A 154 40.55 15.00 -18.28
N ASP A 155 40.98 13.78 -17.97
CA ASP A 155 42.09 13.51 -17.05
C ASP A 155 43.46 13.94 -17.60
N GLU A 156 43.57 14.04 -18.92
CA GLU A 156 44.78 14.46 -19.64
C GLU A 156 44.82 15.99 -19.88
N ARG A 157 43.84 16.74 -19.38
CA ARG A 157 43.74 18.19 -19.54
C ARG A 157 43.84 18.91 -18.18
N PRO A 158 44.98 19.51 -17.83
CA PRO A 158 45.05 20.36 -16.65
C PRO A 158 44.17 21.61 -16.84
N PRO A 159 43.74 22.27 -15.76
CA PRO A 159 43.04 23.56 -15.84
C PRO A 159 43.84 24.56 -16.69
N GLY A 160 43.18 25.23 -17.63
CA GLY A 160 43.80 26.19 -18.55
C GLY A 160 42.76 27.10 -19.23
N PRO A 161 43.17 28.15 -19.96
CA PRO A 161 42.27 29.18 -20.46
C PRO A 161 41.12 28.66 -21.34
N GLU A 162 41.39 27.68 -22.20
CA GLU A 162 40.36 27.08 -23.06
C GLU A 162 39.32 26.27 -22.28
N ARG A 163 39.77 25.49 -21.29
CA ARG A 163 38.87 24.73 -20.41
C ARG A 163 38.00 25.69 -19.60
N ARG A 164 38.62 26.73 -19.03
CA ARG A 164 37.90 27.78 -18.30
C ARG A 164 36.83 28.45 -19.16
N ARG A 165 37.17 28.85 -20.39
CA ARG A 165 36.21 29.46 -21.34
C ARG A 165 35.00 28.56 -21.63
N LEU A 166 35.22 27.24 -21.77
CA LEU A 166 34.14 26.26 -21.97
C LEU A 166 33.18 26.22 -20.77
N PHE A 167 33.70 26.18 -19.55
CA PHE A 167 32.89 26.12 -18.33
C PHE A 167 32.23 27.46 -17.99
N GLU A 168 32.85 28.59 -18.35
CA GLU A 168 32.19 29.91 -18.31
C GLU A 168 30.99 29.94 -19.30
N ALA A 169 31.14 29.38 -20.51
CA ALA A 169 30.02 29.27 -21.45
C ALA A 169 28.88 28.40 -20.90
N TYR A 170 29.20 27.26 -20.27
CA TYR A 170 28.20 26.46 -19.56
C TYR A 170 27.54 27.25 -18.41
N GLY A 171 28.33 28.05 -17.67
CA GLY A 171 27.80 28.90 -16.61
C GLY A 171 26.80 29.94 -17.11
N ARG A 172 27.02 30.55 -18.27
CA ARG A 172 26.01 31.42 -18.92
C ARG A 172 24.76 30.66 -19.33
N PHE A 173 24.91 29.42 -19.83
CA PHE A 173 23.78 28.55 -20.13
C PHE A 173 22.95 28.25 -18.87
N VAL A 174 23.57 27.81 -17.77
CA VAL A 174 22.88 27.55 -16.49
C VAL A 174 22.24 28.83 -15.93
N ALA A 175 22.93 29.98 -16.00
CA ALA A 175 22.36 31.28 -15.61
C ALA A 175 21.02 31.56 -16.31
N SER A 176 20.97 31.22 -17.60
CA SER A 176 19.80 31.48 -18.44
C SER A 176 18.58 30.62 -18.08
N LEU A 177 18.77 29.51 -17.34
CA LEU A 177 17.68 28.63 -16.90
C LEU A 177 16.94 29.16 -15.65
N GLY A 178 17.28 30.35 -15.16
CA GLY A 178 16.52 31.02 -14.10
C GLY A 178 16.56 30.33 -12.73
N GLY A 179 17.49 29.39 -12.53
CA GLY A 179 17.67 28.66 -11.27
C GLY A 179 16.78 27.43 -11.12
N ILE A 180 16.22 26.88 -12.21
CA ILE A 180 15.56 25.57 -12.15
C ILE A 180 16.55 24.43 -11.88
N TYR A 181 17.79 24.57 -12.34
CA TYR A 181 18.86 23.58 -12.21
C TYR A 181 20.09 24.20 -11.53
N TYR A 182 20.59 23.51 -10.50
CA TYR A 182 21.82 23.81 -9.78
C TYR A 182 22.85 22.74 -10.08
N THR A 183 24.02 23.19 -10.54
CA THR A 183 25.09 22.30 -10.97
C THR A 183 26.14 22.10 -9.88
N ALA A 184 26.91 21.02 -10.00
CA ALA A 184 27.96 20.62 -9.06
C ALA A 184 29.03 19.78 -9.78
N GLU A 185 30.07 19.37 -9.07
CA GLU A 185 31.07 18.45 -9.62
C GLU A 185 30.47 17.05 -9.94
N ASP A 186 30.93 16.46 -11.04
CA ASP A 186 30.79 15.04 -11.39
C ASP A 186 32.00 14.58 -12.23
N VAL A 187 32.00 13.31 -12.66
CA VAL A 187 32.99 12.71 -13.55
C VAL A 187 33.39 13.65 -14.70
N GLY A 188 34.71 13.88 -14.80
CA GLY A 188 35.32 14.73 -15.81
C GLY A 188 35.36 16.22 -15.49
N THR A 189 34.81 16.66 -14.36
CA THR A 189 34.89 18.04 -13.86
C THR A 189 35.72 18.15 -12.58
N LYS A 190 36.20 19.36 -12.28
CA LYS A 190 37.08 19.70 -11.15
C LYS A 190 36.57 20.97 -10.49
N THR A 191 37.08 21.27 -9.30
CA THR A 191 36.63 22.42 -8.49
C THR A 191 36.87 23.75 -9.19
N ALA A 192 38.01 23.87 -9.89
CA ALA A 192 38.32 25.04 -10.71
C ALA A 192 37.33 25.24 -11.88
N ASP A 193 36.66 24.19 -12.35
CA ASP A 193 35.61 24.31 -13.36
C ASP A 193 34.32 24.84 -12.74
N MET A 194 33.97 24.41 -11.52
CA MET A 194 32.84 24.97 -10.77
C MET A 194 33.07 26.45 -10.45
N ASP A 195 34.29 26.85 -10.09
CA ASP A 195 34.65 28.26 -9.91
C ASP A 195 34.46 29.07 -11.21
N ALA A 196 34.81 28.49 -12.36
CA ALA A 196 34.59 29.11 -13.66
C ALA A 196 33.10 29.27 -13.99
N ILE A 197 32.28 28.25 -13.73
CA ILE A 197 30.82 28.30 -13.88
C ILE A 197 30.23 29.36 -12.94
N LEU A 198 30.63 29.38 -11.67
CA LEU A 198 30.18 30.32 -10.64
C LEU A 198 30.46 31.77 -11.03
N SER A 199 31.59 32.03 -11.70
CA SER A 199 31.93 33.38 -12.19
C SER A 199 30.86 33.98 -13.13
N GLN A 200 29.98 33.14 -13.68
CA GLN A 200 28.91 33.52 -14.59
C GLN A 200 27.51 33.37 -13.98
N ASN A 201 27.34 32.67 -12.85
CA ASN A 201 26.04 32.45 -12.22
C ASN A 201 26.11 32.02 -10.75
N ARG A 202 24.99 32.16 -10.02
CA ARG A 202 24.85 31.73 -8.61
C ARG A 202 24.27 30.33 -8.40
N PHE A 203 23.98 29.59 -9.46
CA PHE A 203 23.31 28.28 -9.45
C PHE A 203 24.34 27.13 -9.53
N THR A 204 25.45 27.28 -8.80
CA THR A 204 26.60 26.37 -8.82
C THR A 204 27.03 26.10 -7.39
N THR A 205 27.34 24.84 -7.13
CA THR A 205 27.77 24.33 -5.82
C THR A 205 29.02 23.48 -5.97
N CYS A 206 29.64 23.09 -4.85
CA CYS A 206 30.90 22.35 -4.84
C CYS A 206 32.05 23.20 -5.44
N ILE A 207 32.07 24.49 -5.07
CA ILE A 207 33.11 25.47 -5.42
C ILE A 207 34.30 25.40 -4.44
N SER A 208 35.40 26.07 -4.75
CA SER A 208 36.60 26.02 -3.90
C SER A 208 36.38 26.66 -2.53
N THR A 209 37.05 26.11 -1.51
CA THR A 209 36.99 26.64 -0.13
C THR A 209 37.48 28.08 -0.02
N ALA A 210 38.39 28.50 -0.92
CA ALA A 210 38.85 29.89 -1.03
C ALA A 210 37.71 30.87 -1.40
N LEU A 211 36.65 30.37 -2.05
CA LEU A 211 35.44 31.13 -2.40
C LEU A 211 34.27 30.85 -1.46
N GLY A 212 34.52 30.17 -0.33
CA GLY A 212 33.50 29.83 0.68
C GLY A 212 32.71 28.54 0.39
N GLY A 213 33.17 27.71 -0.57
CA GLY A 213 32.54 26.44 -0.91
C GLY A 213 32.93 25.27 0.00
N SER A 214 32.28 24.13 -0.23
CA SER A 214 32.38 22.92 0.59
C SER A 214 33.56 22.00 0.26
N GLY A 215 34.25 22.20 -0.86
CA GLY A 215 35.39 21.36 -1.27
C GLY A 215 35.03 19.88 -1.54
N ASN A 216 36.00 18.97 -1.38
CA ASN A 216 35.86 17.55 -1.75
C ASN A 216 35.03 16.75 -0.70
N PRO A 217 33.86 16.18 -1.07
CA PRO A 217 32.99 15.45 -0.15
C PRO A 217 33.39 14.00 0.13
N SER A 218 34.48 13.50 -0.47
CA SER A 218 34.82 12.07 -0.44
C SER A 218 35.01 11.48 0.97
N PRO A 219 35.64 12.17 1.95
CA PRO A 219 35.77 11.66 3.32
C PRO A 219 34.42 11.45 4.01
N PHE A 220 33.47 12.37 3.84
CA PHE A 220 32.12 12.25 4.40
C PHE A 220 31.33 11.13 3.72
N THR A 221 31.53 10.93 2.41
CA THR A 221 30.94 9.78 1.71
C THR A 221 31.45 8.46 2.29
N ALA A 222 32.74 8.37 2.61
CA ALA A 222 33.27 7.19 3.29
C ALA A 222 32.64 6.99 4.68
N GLN A 223 32.42 8.07 5.43
CA GLN A 223 31.72 8.01 6.72
C GLN A 223 30.28 7.53 6.56
N GLY A 224 29.54 8.04 5.56
CA GLY A 224 28.19 7.57 5.24
C GLY A 224 28.16 6.08 4.91
N VAL A 225 29.10 5.60 4.08
CA VAL A 225 29.24 4.17 3.76
C VAL A 225 29.52 3.33 5.00
N LEU A 226 30.42 3.78 5.87
CA LEU A 226 30.69 3.12 7.15
C LEU A 226 29.43 3.03 8.04
N ARG A 227 28.68 4.12 8.18
CA ARG A 227 27.42 4.13 8.95
C ARG A 227 26.36 3.22 8.33
N GLY A 228 26.29 3.16 7.01
CA GLY A 228 25.45 2.21 6.27
C GLY A 228 25.86 0.75 6.52
N MET A 229 27.15 0.45 6.50
CA MET A 229 27.68 -0.87 6.84
C MET A 229 27.32 -1.27 8.28
N GLN A 230 27.53 -0.39 9.24
CA GLN A 230 27.22 -0.63 10.65
C GLN A 230 25.72 -0.89 10.87
N ALA A 231 24.86 -0.10 10.24
CA ALA A 231 23.41 -0.31 10.27
C ALA A 231 22.99 -1.66 9.67
N ALA A 232 23.54 -2.01 8.50
CA ALA A 232 23.25 -3.28 7.85
C ALA A 232 23.81 -4.46 8.66
N TRP A 233 24.99 -4.31 9.26
CA TRP A 233 25.58 -5.31 10.13
C TRP A 233 24.73 -5.55 11.37
N ARG A 234 24.22 -4.50 12.00
CA ARG A 234 23.25 -4.60 13.10
C ARG A 234 21.97 -5.29 12.67
N PHE A 235 21.46 -4.98 11.49
CA PHE A 235 20.27 -5.64 10.96
C PHE A 235 20.47 -7.14 10.78
N ILE A 236 21.66 -7.57 10.37
CA ILE A 236 22.01 -8.97 10.09
C ILE A 236 22.42 -9.75 11.37
N THR A 237 23.09 -9.09 12.32
CA THR A 237 23.76 -9.77 13.46
C THR A 237 23.28 -9.34 14.84
N GLY A 238 22.53 -8.23 14.95
CA GLY A 238 22.14 -7.62 16.21
C GLY A 238 23.15 -6.60 16.77
N SER A 239 24.39 -6.56 16.25
CA SER A 239 25.45 -5.63 16.67
C SER A 239 25.94 -4.74 15.51
N ASP A 240 26.28 -3.49 15.79
CA ASP A 240 26.94 -2.57 14.85
C ASP A 240 28.47 -2.48 15.03
N GLU A 241 29.04 -3.28 15.92
CA GLU A 241 30.49 -3.39 16.07
C GLU A 241 31.12 -4.10 14.87
N LEU A 242 32.11 -3.46 14.25
CA LEU A 242 32.88 -4.02 13.11
C LEU A 242 34.24 -4.59 13.51
N ARG A 243 34.55 -4.63 14.82
CA ARG A 243 35.81 -5.20 15.32
C ARG A 243 35.91 -6.69 14.95
N GLY A 244 36.98 -7.07 14.28
CA GLY A 244 37.21 -8.45 13.81
C GLY A 244 36.37 -8.88 12.61
N VAL A 245 35.47 -8.03 12.11
CA VAL A 245 34.68 -8.31 10.89
C VAL A 245 35.60 -8.25 9.68
N ARG A 246 35.48 -9.23 8.76
CA ARG A 246 36.29 -9.30 7.55
C ARG A 246 35.65 -8.49 6.43
N VAL A 247 36.31 -7.41 6.03
CA VAL A 247 35.80 -6.47 5.02
C VAL A 247 36.71 -6.48 3.79
N ALA A 248 36.15 -6.84 2.64
CA ALA A 248 36.83 -6.76 1.35
C ALA A 248 36.46 -5.45 0.66
N VAL A 249 37.41 -4.53 0.48
CA VAL A 249 37.22 -3.22 -0.15
C VAL A 249 37.84 -3.22 -1.54
N GLN A 250 37.00 -3.03 -2.56
CA GLN A 250 37.43 -2.92 -3.95
C GLN A 250 37.55 -1.44 -4.33
N GLY A 251 38.77 -0.93 -4.41
CA GLY A 251 39.09 0.47 -4.71
C GLY A 251 39.66 1.21 -3.51
N ALA A 252 40.81 1.83 -3.70
CA ALA A 252 41.59 2.65 -2.77
C ALA A 252 41.69 4.12 -3.23
N GLY A 253 40.73 4.57 -4.04
CA GLY A 253 40.60 5.95 -4.50
C GLY A 253 40.09 6.92 -3.43
N ASN A 254 39.50 8.05 -3.87
CA ASN A 254 39.13 9.16 -3.00
C ASN A 254 38.17 8.80 -1.85
N VAL A 255 37.26 7.85 -2.05
CA VAL A 255 36.33 7.35 -1.01
C VAL A 255 36.84 6.06 -0.37
N GLY A 256 37.43 5.17 -1.15
CA GLY A 256 37.92 3.87 -0.67
C GLY A 256 39.04 4.00 0.36
N ARG A 257 40.01 4.90 0.13
CA ARG A 257 41.11 5.16 1.07
C ARG A 257 40.63 5.56 2.48
N PRO A 258 39.82 6.63 2.66
CA PRO A 258 39.34 6.98 3.99
C PRO A 258 38.45 5.89 4.62
N LEU A 259 37.66 5.15 3.81
CA LEU A 259 36.89 4.01 4.32
C LEU A 259 37.80 2.91 4.87
N ILE A 260 38.87 2.55 4.15
CA ILE A 260 39.87 1.57 4.59
C ILE A 260 40.53 2.02 5.90
N GLU A 261 40.93 3.30 5.98
CA GLU A 261 41.56 3.87 7.19
C GLU A 261 40.60 3.78 8.40
N MET A 262 39.33 4.16 8.24
CA MET A 262 38.32 4.07 9.32
C MET A 262 38.01 2.63 9.74
N LEU A 263 37.95 1.68 8.79
CA LEU A 263 37.71 0.28 9.09
C LEU A 263 38.87 -0.34 9.89
N ASP A 264 40.11 -0.01 9.53
CA ASP A 264 41.30 -0.45 10.29
C ASP A 264 41.35 0.19 11.69
N ASP A 265 40.96 1.47 11.83
CA ASP A 265 40.85 2.14 13.12
C ASP A 265 39.82 1.49 14.06
N LEU A 266 38.71 0.99 13.51
CA LEU A 266 37.70 0.21 14.25
C LEU A 266 38.16 -1.23 14.58
N GLY A 267 39.29 -1.67 14.04
CA GLY A 267 39.83 -3.01 14.24
C GLY A 267 39.17 -4.09 13.39
N ALA A 268 38.59 -3.73 12.23
CA ALA A 268 38.16 -4.70 11.23
C ALA A 268 39.38 -5.36 10.55
N ALA A 269 39.21 -6.58 10.06
CA ALA A 269 40.21 -7.22 9.21
C ALA A 269 39.94 -6.83 7.75
N VAL A 270 40.83 -6.08 7.12
CA VAL A 270 40.56 -5.43 5.82
C VAL A 270 41.40 -6.03 4.69
N TRP A 271 40.73 -6.50 3.65
CA TRP A 271 41.33 -6.90 2.36
C TRP A 271 41.09 -5.80 1.34
N ILE A 272 42.13 -5.39 0.62
CA ILE A 272 42.06 -4.32 -0.38
C ILE A 272 42.46 -4.84 -1.76
N ALA A 273 41.74 -4.39 -2.78
CA ALA A 273 42.11 -4.57 -4.18
C ALA A 273 41.97 -3.26 -4.95
N ASP A 274 43.00 -2.86 -5.70
CA ASP A 274 42.98 -1.71 -6.59
C ASP A 274 43.88 -2.00 -7.81
N VAL A 275 43.63 -1.31 -8.92
CA VAL A 275 44.47 -1.38 -10.13
C VAL A 275 45.72 -0.50 -10.02
N ASN A 276 45.72 0.49 -9.12
CA ASN A 276 46.84 1.38 -8.85
C ASN A 276 47.72 0.82 -7.72
N GLU A 277 48.83 0.18 -8.10
CA GLU A 277 49.80 -0.39 -7.16
C GLU A 277 50.41 0.64 -6.21
N GLN A 278 50.62 1.89 -6.65
CA GLN A 278 51.17 2.94 -5.79
C GLN A 278 50.21 3.31 -4.65
N ALA A 279 48.90 3.32 -4.92
CA ALA A 279 47.88 3.58 -3.90
C ALA A 279 47.88 2.49 -2.82
N ILE A 280 48.00 1.22 -3.24
CA ILE A 280 48.10 0.06 -2.35
C ILE A 280 49.38 0.14 -1.49
N GLN A 281 50.52 0.41 -2.11
CA GLN A 281 51.80 0.52 -1.40
C GLN A 281 51.77 1.65 -0.35
N SER A 282 51.21 2.81 -0.71
CA SER A 282 51.06 3.95 0.22
C SER A 282 50.18 3.62 1.42
N LEU A 283 49.07 2.92 1.21
CA LEU A 283 48.17 2.48 2.28
C LEU A 283 48.85 1.46 3.19
N LYS A 284 49.49 0.44 2.61
CA LYS A 284 50.17 -0.63 3.36
C LYS A 284 51.35 -0.12 4.19
N ALA A 285 52.08 0.87 3.69
CA ALA A 285 53.17 1.51 4.43
C ALA A 285 52.67 2.22 5.71
N LYS A 286 51.47 2.81 5.67
CA LYS A 286 50.85 3.48 6.83
C LYS A 286 50.09 2.50 7.74
N ARG A 287 49.53 1.44 7.17
CA ARG A 287 48.64 0.48 7.82
C ARG A 287 49.09 -0.95 7.50
N PRO A 288 50.09 -1.49 8.23
CA PRO A 288 50.69 -2.79 7.90
C PRO A 288 49.75 -3.99 8.10
N ARG A 289 48.60 -3.82 8.78
CA ARG A 289 47.58 -4.86 8.99
C ARG A 289 46.71 -5.15 7.77
N LEU A 290 46.78 -4.33 6.72
CA LEU A 290 45.97 -4.51 5.51
C LEU A 290 46.44 -5.71 4.67
N HIS A 291 45.48 -6.52 4.22
CA HIS A 291 45.72 -7.63 3.30
C HIS A 291 45.50 -7.18 1.86
N VAL A 292 46.41 -7.53 0.94
CA VAL A 292 46.31 -7.15 -0.49
C VAL A 292 45.94 -8.38 -1.30
N VAL A 293 44.96 -8.24 -2.19
CA VAL A 293 44.50 -9.31 -3.10
C VAL A 293 44.35 -8.80 -4.53
N GLY A 294 44.27 -9.73 -5.48
CA GLY A 294 44.03 -9.39 -6.89
C GLY A 294 42.63 -8.77 -7.11
N PRO A 295 42.44 -7.88 -8.11
CA PRO A 295 41.15 -7.28 -8.44
C PRO A 295 40.02 -8.27 -8.74
N GLU A 296 40.34 -9.45 -9.28
CA GLU A 296 39.38 -10.55 -9.52
C GLU A 296 39.25 -11.48 -8.32
N GLU A 297 40.33 -11.71 -7.58
CA GLU A 297 40.37 -12.60 -6.41
C GLU A 297 39.42 -12.13 -5.31
N ILE A 298 39.20 -10.81 -5.21
CA ILE A 298 38.34 -10.20 -4.19
C ILE A 298 36.91 -10.76 -4.16
N PHE A 299 36.39 -11.26 -5.29
CA PHE A 299 35.04 -11.82 -5.38
C PHE A 299 34.93 -13.26 -4.83
N ASP A 300 36.04 -13.98 -4.73
CA ASP A 300 36.08 -15.39 -4.27
C ASP A 300 36.47 -15.52 -2.79
N LEU A 301 36.87 -14.40 -2.16
CA LEU A 301 37.28 -14.33 -0.75
C LEU A 301 36.15 -14.72 0.19
N VAL A 302 36.52 -15.42 1.28
CA VAL A 302 35.64 -15.62 2.43
C VAL A 302 35.74 -14.38 3.32
N ALA A 303 34.84 -13.44 3.11
CA ALA A 303 34.71 -12.21 3.88
C ALA A 303 33.29 -12.08 4.44
N ASP A 304 33.07 -11.17 5.37
CA ASP A 304 31.74 -10.90 5.92
C ASP A 304 31.02 -9.81 5.12
N ILE A 305 31.78 -8.81 4.67
CA ILE A 305 31.30 -7.64 3.91
C ILE A 305 32.15 -7.46 2.64
N LEU A 306 31.51 -7.24 1.50
CA LEU A 306 32.14 -6.73 0.27
C LEU A 306 31.74 -5.25 0.06
N ALA A 307 32.73 -4.40 -0.17
CA ALA A 307 32.58 -2.96 -0.35
C ALA A 307 33.11 -2.47 -1.70
N PRO A 308 32.28 -2.49 -2.76
CA PRO A 308 32.63 -1.91 -4.05
C PRO A 308 32.78 -0.38 -3.95
N CYS A 309 33.98 0.14 -4.16
CA CYS A 309 34.32 1.56 -4.08
C CYS A 309 35.04 2.10 -5.34
N ALA A 310 35.20 1.28 -6.37
CA ALA A 310 35.91 1.62 -7.62
C ALA A 310 34.96 1.94 -8.80
N ARG A 311 34.38 0.91 -9.43
CA ARG A 311 33.49 1.04 -10.60
C ARG A 311 32.13 0.40 -10.33
N GLY A 312 31.09 0.90 -11.00
CA GLY A 312 29.74 0.30 -11.00
C GLY A 312 29.67 -0.97 -11.86
N GLY A 313 28.57 -1.72 -11.76
CA GLY A 313 28.30 -2.94 -12.53
C GLY A 313 29.11 -4.18 -12.13
N VAL A 314 29.89 -4.09 -11.05
CA VAL A 314 30.78 -5.18 -10.59
C VAL A 314 30.03 -6.33 -9.92
N ILE A 315 28.80 -6.09 -9.45
CA ILE A 315 27.91 -7.11 -8.93
C ILE A 315 26.89 -7.47 -9.99
N ASN A 316 26.99 -8.68 -10.54
CA ASN A 316 26.22 -9.13 -11.70
C ASN A 316 26.04 -10.64 -11.71
N ALA A 317 25.36 -11.19 -12.73
CA ALA A 317 25.10 -12.62 -12.86
C ALA A 317 26.35 -13.53 -12.80
N HIS A 318 27.54 -13.03 -13.11
CA HIS A 318 28.79 -13.79 -13.08
C HIS A 318 29.53 -13.67 -11.75
N THR A 319 29.51 -12.50 -11.12
CA THR A 319 30.20 -12.28 -9.84
C THR A 319 29.35 -12.71 -8.66
N ILE A 320 28.03 -12.53 -8.71
CA ILE A 320 27.11 -12.91 -7.62
C ILE A 320 27.31 -14.36 -7.17
N PRO A 321 27.42 -15.39 -8.05
CA PRO A 321 27.68 -16.78 -7.65
C PRO A 321 29.01 -17.01 -6.92
N ARG A 322 30.04 -16.20 -7.18
CA ARG A 322 31.37 -16.31 -6.58
C ARG A 322 31.42 -15.80 -5.14
N LEU A 323 30.55 -14.84 -4.81
CA LEU A 323 30.52 -14.18 -3.50
C LEU A 323 30.30 -15.15 -2.35
N LYS A 324 31.13 -15.01 -1.31
CA LYS A 324 31.03 -15.71 -0.02
C LYS A 324 30.92 -14.71 1.13
N VAL A 325 30.07 -13.70 0.96
CA VAL A 325 29.81 -12.61 1.93
C VAL A 325 28.36 -12.60 2.40
N ARG A 326 28.11 -11.93 3.53
CA ARG A 326 26.75 -11.74 4.07
C ARG A 326 26.16 -10.39 3.65
N LEU A 327 27.02 -9.42 3.38
CA LEU A 327 26.66 -8.04 3.09
C LEU A 327 27.44 -7.50 1.88
N VAL A 328 26.73 -6.80 0.99
CA VAL A 328 27.32 -5.93 -0.02
C VAL A 328 26.89 -4.49 0.28
N CYS A 329 27.85 -3.62 0.60
CA CYS A 329 27.62 -2.21 0.91
C CYS A 329 28.86 -1.41 0.51
N GLY A 330 28.74 -0.46 -0.41
CA GLY A 330 29.90 0.24 -0.96
C GLY A 330 29.60 1.63 -1.50
N ALA A 331 30.65 2.30 -1.97
CA ALA A 331 30.62 3.68 -2.46
C ALA A 331 30.52 3.80 -3.98
N ALA A 332 30.66 2.72 -4.74
CA ALA A 332 30.59 2.81 -6.20
C ALA A 332 29.16 3.18 -6.62
N ASN A 333 29.02 4.12 -7.56
CA ASN A 333 27.72 4.41 -8.14
C ASN A 333 27.28 3.23 -9.02
N ASN A 334 26.00 2.86 -8.95
CA ASN A 334 25.42 1.77 -9.74
C ASN A 334 26.17 0.44 -9.56
N ILE A 335 26.30 -0.03 -8.31
CA ILE A 335 27.04 -1.27 -7.97
C ILE A 335 26.56 -2.49 -8.79
N LEU A 336 25.26 -2.57 -9.03
CA LEU A 336 24.61 -3.64 -9.78
C LEU A 336 24.68 -3.37 -11.28
N LEU A 337 24.90 -4.41 -12.09
CA LEU A 337 24.88 -4.28 -13.55
C LEU A 337 23.44 -4.25 -14.09
N GLU A 338 22.61 -5.19 -13.63
CA GLU A 338 21.20 -5.30 -13.97
C GLU A 338 20.33 -4.94 -12.76
N GLU A 339 20.01 -3.65 -12.59
CA GLU A 339 19.25 -3.10 -11.45
C GLU A 339 17.90 -3.80 -11.19
N ARG A 340 17.32 -4.45 -12.20
CA ARG A 340 16.06 -5.18 -12.09
C ARG A 340 16.23 -6.61 -11.54
N TYR A 341 17.30 -7.30 -11.90
CA TYR A 341 17.44 -8.74 -11.68
C TYR A 341 18.48 -9.09 -10.62
N ASP A 342 19.59 -8.34 -10.56
CA ASP A 342 20.66 -8.57 -9.60
C ASP A 342 20.24 -8.42 -8.12
N PRO A 343 19.33 -7.49 -7.74
CA PRO A 343 18.83 -7.44 -6.37
C PRO A 343 18.16 -8.74 -5.94
N GLU A 344 17.40 -9.36 -6.85
CA GLU A 344 16.70 -10.61 -6.58
C GLU A 344 17.68 -11.79 -6.49
N ARG A 345 18.71 -11.81 -7.34
CA ARG A 345 19.80 -12.81 -7.28
C ARG A 345 20.54 -12.77 -5.94
N LEU A 346 20.89 -11.57 -5.46
CA LEU A 346 21.51 -11.39 -4.14
C LEU A 346 20.57 -11.84 -3.01
N TRP A 347 19.31 -11.40 -3.08
CA TRP A 347 18.31 -11.72 -2.06
C TRP A 347 18.04 -13.22 -1.94
N ARG A 348 17.93 -13.94 -3.06
CA ARG A 348 17.76 -15.42 -3.07
C ARG A 348 18.96 -16.16 -2.47
N ARG A 349 20.16 -15.57 -2.51
CA ARG A 349 21.36 -16.12 -1.86
C ARG A 349 21.49 -15.76 -0.39
N GLY A 350 20.55 -14.99 0.17
CA GLY A 350 20.63 -14.50 1.55
C GLY A 350 21.70 -13.43 1.75
N ILE A 351 22.21 -12.81 0.67
CA ILE A 351 23.17 -11.71 0.74
C ILE A 351 22.39 -10.41 0.88
N THR A 352 22.59 -9.70 1.98
CA THR A 352 21.98 -8.38 2.18
C THR A 352 22.69 -7.37 1.31
N PHE A 353 21.94 -6.57 0.55
CA PHE A 353 22.48 -5.49 -0.27
C PHE A 353 21.98 -4.15 0.26
N VAL A 354 22.90 -3.21 0.46
CA VAL A 354 22.56 -1.81 0.73
C VAL A 354 22.69 -1.05 -0.59
N PRO A 355 21.60 -0.49 -1.13
CA PRO A 355 21.68 0.31 -2.35
C PRO A 355 22.65 1.47 -2.17
N ASP A 356 23.50 1.71 -3.16
CA ASP A 356 24.57 2.69 -3.11
C ASP A 356 24.03 4.08 -2.79
N TYR A 357 22.95 4.53 -3.43
CA TYR A 357 22.39 5.86 -3.19
C TYR A 357 21.79 6.06 -1.78
N VAL A 358 21.70 5.00 -0.95
CA VAL A 358 21.36 5.11 0.48
C VAL A 358 22.59 5.53 1.29
N CYS A 359 23.74 4.90 1.07
CA CYS A 359 24.94 5.08 1.89
C CYS A 359 25.98 6.03 1.24
N ASN A 360 26.09 6.02 -0.08
CA ASN A 360 26.87 6.91 -0.92
C ASN A 360 26.06 8.16 -1.31
N ARG A 361 25.57 8.92 -0.32
CA ARG A 361 24.77 10.15 -0.54
C ARG A 361 25.40 11.44 -0.03
N MET A 362 26.52 11.34 0.67
CA MET A 362 27.12 12.53 1.28
C MET A 362 27.68 13.51 0.26
N GLY A 363 28.09 13.04 -0.92
CA GLY A 363 28.48 13.92 -2.03
C GLY A 363 27.40 14.95 -2.41
N ILE A 364 26.16 14.48 -2.63
CA ILE A 364 25.07 15.39 -2.98
C ILE A 364 24.59 16.19 -1.76
N THR A 365 24.61 15.57 -0.57
CA THR A 365 24.28 16.27 0.70
C THR A 365 25.21 17.46 0.92
N ASN A 366 26.51 17.28 0.71
CA ASN A 366 27.52 18.35 0.76
C ASN A 366 27.20 19.50 -0.18
N CYS A 367 26.92 19.19 -1.45
CA CYS A 367 26.62 20.23 -2.43
C CYS A 367 25.27 20.92 -2.13
N CYS A 368 24.28 20.21 -1.58
CA CYS A 368 22.99 20.78 -1.17
C CYS A 368 23.12 21.71 0.05
N ASP A 369 23.93 21.34 1.04
CA ASP A 369 24.12 22.12 2.26
C ASP A 369 24.97 23.37 2.02
N GLU A 370 25.91 23.33 1.05
CA GLU A 370 26.69 24.50 0.63
C GLU A 370 25.80 25.71 0.29
N TRP A 371 24.64 25.47 -0.31
CA TRP A 371 23.70 26.53 -0.67
C TRP A 371 23.09 27.26 0.54
N HIS A 372 23.01 26.60 1.71
CA HIS A 372 22.50 27.18 2.96
C HIS A 372 23.57 27.94 3.76
N GLY A 373 24.84 27.87 3.33
CA GLY A 373 26.00 28.28 4.12
C GLY A 373 26.67 27.06 4.76
N TYR A 374 28.00 26.97 4.66
CA TYR A 374 28.73 25.73 4.98
C TYR A 374 29.30 25.71 6.40
N LEU A 375 28.88 24.74 7.21
CA LEU A 375 29.50 24.37 8.49
C LEU A 375 29.97 22.92 8.43
N GLN A 376 31.24 22.67 8.77
CA GLN A 376 31.82 21.32 8.70
C GLN A 376 31.09 20.28 9.58
N ASP A 377 30.48 20.72 10.69
CA ASP A 377 29.76 19.81 11.58
C ASP A 377 28.41 19.34 11.01
N ASP A 378 27.75 20.12 10.14
CA ASP A 378 26.43 19.79 9.58
C ASP A 378 26.49 18.51 8.75
N ILE A 379 27.51 18.40 7.88
CA ILE A 379 27.67 17.24 7.03
C ILE A 379 28.06 15.98 7.83
N ARG A 380 28.80 16.13 8.93
CA ARG A 380 29.11 15.03 9.85
C ARG A 380 27.83 14.50 10.50
N VAL A 381 26.94 15.39 10.95
CA VAL A 381 25.62 15.02 11.49
C VAL A 381 24.75 14.37 10.41
N ALA A 382 24.80 14.86 9.17
CA ALA A 382 24.07 14.24 8.07
C ALA A 382 24.58 12.83 7.72
N ALA A 383 25.89 12.58 7.84
CA ALA A 383 26.45 11.23 7.68
C ALA A 383 25.91 10.25 8.75
N GLU A 384 25.69 10.71 9.98
CA GLU A 384 25.08 9.89 11.03
C GLU A 384 23.64 9.47 10.69
N ARG A 385 22.90 10.27 9.91
CA ARG A 385 21.53 9.91 9.47
C ARG A 385 21.50 8.73 8.49
N VAL A 386 22.62 8.37 7.87
CA VAL A 386 22.69 7.19 6.98
C VAL A 386 22.37 5.90 7.75
N TYR A 387 22.74 5.82 9.03
CA TYR A 387 22.50 4.65 9.84
C TYR A 387 20.99 4.34 10.02
N PRO A 388 20.16 5.24 10.58
CA PRO A 388 18.73 4.99 10.76
C PRO A 388 17.99 4.84 9.41
N ASP A 389 18.41 5.52 8.36
CA ASP A 389 17.78 5.39 7.04
C ASP A 389 18.08 4.04 6.38
N THR A 390 19.31 3.54 6.54
CA THR A 390 19.68 2.19 6.10
C THR A 390 18.84 1.13 6.83
N LEU A 391 18.69 1.25 8.16
CA LEU A 391 17.80 0.38 8.93
C LEU A 391 16.34 0.49 8.48
N ARG A 392 15.86 1.70 8.17
CA ARG A 392 14.51 1.92 7.65
C ARG A 392 14.30 1.17 6.33
N VAL A 393 15.22 1.30 5.38
CA VAL A 393 15.18 0.58 4.09
C VAL A 393 15.17 -0.94 4.30
N LEU A 394 16.11 -1.48 5.08
CA LEU A 394 16.24 -2.93 5.30
C LEU A 394 15.03 -3.51 6.04
N ARG A 395 14.50 -2.80 7.04
CA ARG A 395 13.26 -3.20 7.73
C ARG A 395 12.06 -3.14 6.80
N HIS A 396 11.97 -2.13 5.95
CA HIS A 396 10.89 -2.01 4.97
C HIS A 396 10.92 -3.18 3.97
N ALA A 397 12.10 -3.52 3.43
CA ALA A 397 12.33 -4.68 2.59
C ALA A 397 11.92 -6.00 3.28
N ARG A 398 12.33 -6.20 4.53
CA ARG A 398 11.96 -7.40 5.31
C ARG A 398 10.46 -7.50 5.54
N ASN A 399 9.80 -6.40 5.89
CA ASN A 399 8.38 -6.38 6.20
C ASN A 399 7.50 -6.64 4.96
N LEU A 400 7.95 -6.18 3.79
CA LEU A 400 7.22 -6.34 2.53
C LEU A 400 7.65 -7.57 1.73
N PHE A 401 8.67 -8.31 2.18
CA PHE A 401 9.29 -9.41 1.45
C PHE A 401 9.68 -8.99 0.02
N ILE A 402 10.47 -7.93 -0.09
CA ILE A 402 11.01 -7.41 -1.35
C ILE A 402 12.51 -7.16 -1.24
N PRO A 403 13.26 -7.10 -2.34
CA PRO A 403 14.68 -6.72 -2.30
C PRO A 403 14.90 -5.31 -1.71
N PRO A 404 16.00 -5.07 -0.98
CA PRO A 404 16.35 -3.74 -0.45
C PRO A 404 16.33 -2.60 -1.48
N THR A 405 16.74 -2.86 -2.73
CA THR A 405 16.69 -1.88 -3.82
C THR A 405 15.26 -1.45 -4.13
N GLN A 406 14.31 -2.39 -4.15
CA GLN A 406 12.90 -2.07 -4.38
C GLN A 406 12.34 -1.26 -3.20
N ALA A 407 12.63 -1.66 -1.96
CA ALA A 407 12.21 -0.93 -0.78
C ALA A 407 12.76 0.50 -0.74
N ALA A 408 14.03 0.69 -1.12
CA ALA A 408 14.65 2.01 -1.19
C ALA A 408 14.01 2.88 -2.27
N ASN A 409 13.73 2.33 -3.46
CA ASN A 409 13.01 3.04 -4.53
C ASN A 409 11.59 3.45 -4.08
N GLU A 410 10.83 2.56 -3.46
CA GLU A 410 9.48 2.87 -2.97
C GLU A 410 9.48 4.00 -1.93
N LEU A 411 10.40 3.95 -0.96
CA LEU A 411 10.55 5.00 0.04
C LEU A 411 11.00 6.33 -0.57
N ALA A 412 11.93 6.29 -1.52
CA ALA A 412 12.42 7.46 -2.24
C ALA A 412 11.31 8.10 -3.09
N ASP A 413 10.51 7.30 -3.80
CA ASP A 413 9.42 7.78 -4.66
C ASP A 413 8.28 8.38 -3.82
N VAL A 414 8.00 7.85 -2.63
CA VAL A 414 7.08 8.48 -1.67
C VAL A 414 7.63 9.84 -1.23
N ALA A 415 8.87 9.89 -0.77
CA ALA A 415 9.47 11.15 -0.31
C ALA A 415 9.57 12.20 -1.43
N ALA A 416 9.89 11.77 -2.66
CA ALA A 416 10.00 12.63 -3.84
C ALA A 416 8.66 13.27 -4.24
N SER A 417 7.54 12.65 -3.90
CA SER A 417 6.21 13.20 -4.18
C SER A 417 5.79 14.33 -3.24
N GLU A 418 6.50 14.51 -2.12
CA GLU A 418 6.24 15.60 -1.18
C GLU A 418 6.61 16.95 -1.78
N LEU A 419 5.70 17.92 -1.68
CA LEU A 419 5.98 19.29 -2.07
C LEU A 419 6.91 19.95 -1.05
N HIS A 420 7.85 20.75 -1.54
CA HIS A 420 8.70 21.57 -0.70
C HIS A 420 7.82 22.48 0.18
N PRO A 421 8.01 22.49 1.51
CA PRO A 421 7.11 23.20 2.43
C PRO A 421 7.07 24.73 2.26
N ILE A 422 8.06 25.32 1.59
CA ILE A 422 8.22 26.76 1.41
C ILE A 422 8.13 27.12 -0.07
N LEU A 423 8.91 26.44 -0.91
CA LEU A 423 8.97 26.75 -2.34
C LEU A 423 7.77 26.17 -3.11
N GLY A 424 7.05 25.19 -2.55
CA GLY A 424 6.09 24.39 -3.31
C GLY A 424 6.73 23.85 -4.59
N HIS A 425 5.99 23.87 -5.69
CA HIS A 425 6.49 23.45 -7.01
C HIS A 425 7.12 24.61 -7.79
N ARG A 426 8.07 25.33 -7.17
CA ARG A 426 8.69 26.54 -7.77
C ARG A 426 9.40 26.25 -9.08
N GLY A 427 10.02 25.08 -9.25
CA GLY A 427 10.70 24.71 -10.49
C GLY A 427 9.77 24.80 -11.70
N ARG A 428 8.53 24.32 -11.56
CA ARG A 428 7.50 24.47 -12.60
C ARG A 428 7.24 25.92 -12.98
N ARG A 429 7.07 26.81 -11.99
CA ARG A 429 6.87 28.25 -12.24
C ARG A 429 8.05 28.90 -12.97
N ILE A 430 9.27 28.38 -12.78
CA ILE A 430 10.46 28.84 -13.53
C ILE A 430 10.36 28.36 -14.98
N VAL A 431 9.97 27.11 -15.24
CA VAL A 431 9.70 26.62 -16.61
C VAL A 431 8.67 27.51 -17.32
N ASP A 432 7.56 27.81 -16.64
CA ASP A 432 6.49 28.65 -17.19
C ASP A 432 7.03 30.04 -17.56
N HIS A 433 7.92 30.60 -16.72
CA HIS A 433 8.56 31.88 -17.00
C HIS A 433 9.53 31.81 -18.19
N LEU A 434 10.30 30.73 -18.33
CA LEU A 434 11.18 30.53 -19.50
C LEU A 434 10.36 30.45 -20.80
N LEU A 435 9.19 29.82 -20.76
CA LEU A 435 8.24 29.79 -21.87
C LEU A 435 7.69 31.18 -22.20
N ALA A 436 7.19 31.89 -21.18
CA ALA A 436 6.58 33.21 -21.34
C ALA A 436 7.59 34.27 -21.85
N SER A 437 8.86 34.15 -21.45
CA SER A 437 9.94 35.05 -21.85
C SER A 437 10.55 34.74 -23.22
N ASN A 438 10.06 33.71 -23.93
CA ASN A 438 10.64 33.23 -25.19
C ASN A 438 12.15 32.94 -25.06
N TRP A 439 12.54 32.24 -23.99
CA TRP A 439 13.94 31.95 -23.68
C TRP A 439 14.70 31.25 -24.82
N SER A 440 14.00 30.41 -25.60
CA SER A 440 14.55 29.63 -26.72
C SER A 440 14.70 30.43 -28.03
N GLY A 441 14.05 31.60 -28.15
CA GLY A 441 14.09 32.41 -29.38
C GLY A 441 13.17 31.92 -30.50
N ALA A 442 12.40 30.83 -30.31
CA ALA A 442 11.53 30.22 -31.31
C ALA A 442 10.22 31.00 -31.62
N GLY A 443 10.09 32.23 -31.10
CA GLY A 443 8.83 32.95 -30.95
C GLY A 443 8.15 32.56 -29.63
N ARG A 444 7.09 33.29 -29.19
CA ARG A 444 6.30 32.84 -28.02
C ARG A 444 5.85 31.41 -28.31
N MET A 445 6.57 30.44 -27.73
CA MET A 445 6.05 29.11 -27.55
C MET A 445 4.71 29.38 -26.93
N ARG A 446 3.63 29.00 -27.60
CA ARG A 446 2.39 28.88 -26.87
C ARG A 446 2.77 27.88 -25.78
N ALA A 447 3.01 28.37 -24.56
CA ALA A 447 2.38 27.73 -23.44
C ALA A 447 1.01 27.45 -24.03
N HIS A 448 0.66 26.17 -24.21
CA HIS A 448 -0.74 25.90 -24.28
C HIS A 448 -1.34 26.80 -23.20
N ASP A 449 -2.42 27.52 -23.49
CA ASP A 449 -3.28 27.98 -22.42
C ASP A 449 -3.84 26.70 -21.72
N ALA A 450 -2.95 25.83 -21.23
CA ALA A 450 -3.07 25.06 -20.04
C ALA A 450 -3.12 26.09 -18.92
N THR A 451 -4.26 26.80 -18.89
CA THR A 451 -5.05 26.88 -17.68
C THR A 451 -4.63 25.70 -16.80
N ARG A 452 -3.99 26.01 -15.66
CA ARG A 452 -3.73 25.02 -14.61
C ARG A 452 -4.92 24.05 -14.61
N PRO A 453 -4.68 22.73 -14.71
CA PRO A 453 -5.76 21.75 -14.78
C PRO A 453 -6.81 22.10 -13.71
N ILE A 454 -8.08 22.10 -14.11
CA ILE A 454 -9.21 22.52 -13.25
C ILE A 454 -9.13 21.80 -11.90
N PHE A 455 -8.70 20.53 -11.95
CA PHE A 455 -8.41 19.70 -10.80
C PHE A 455 -7.22 18.78 -11.14
N ASP A 456 -6.19 18.80 -10.30
CA ASP A 456 -5.04 17.91 -10.34
C ASP A 456 -4.97 17.12 -9.02
N PRO A 457 -5.38 15.84 -8.99
CA PRO A 457 -5.55 15.11 -7.74
C PRO A 457 -4.29 15.07 -6.85
N PRO A 458 -3.08 14.73 -7.36
CA PRO A 458 -1.83 14.83 -6.61
C PRO A 458 -1.56 16.17 -5.90
N LEU A 459 -1.98 17.31 -6.49
CA LEU A 459 -1.73 18.65 -5.93
C LEU A 459 -2.89 19.14 -5.06
N ASP A 460 -4.12 18.90 -5.51
CA ASP A 460 -5.30 19.53 -4.93
C ASP A 460 -5.91 18.73 -3.76
N GLU A 461 -5.91 17.39 -3.82
CA GLU A 461 -6.49 16.55 -2.76
C GLU A 461 -5.79 16.75 -1.39
N PRO A 462 -4.43 16.76 -1.30
CA PRO A 462 -3.76 16.97 -0.02
C PRO A 462 -4.05 18.36 0.58
N ALA A 463 -4.12 19.40 -0.26
CA ALA A 463 -4.38 20.77 0.17
C ALA A 463 -5.80 20.94 0.72
N LEU A 464 -6.80 20.40 0.02
CA LEU A 464 -8.20 20.42 0.45
C LEU A 464 -8.39 19.68 1.77
N ARG A 465 -7.77 18.51 1.91
CA ARG A 465 -7.83 17.72 3.14
C ARG A 465 -7.32 18.51 4.36
N LEU A 466 -6.16 19.16 4.23
CA LEU A 466 -5.61 19.99 5.29
C LEU A 466 -6.53 21.17 5.63
N ALA A 467 -7.21 21.74 4.64
CA ALA A 467 -8.20 22.78 4.87
C ALA A 467 -9.44 22.26 5.62
N TRP A 468 -9.96 21.08 5.26
CA TRP A 468 -11.11 20.46 5.92
C TRP A 468 -10.84 20.14 7.39
N ASP A 469 -9.64 19.63 7.70
CA ASP A 469 -9.22 19.34 9.07
C ASP A 469 -9.14 20.63 9.90
N LYS A 470 -8.53 21.70 9.36
CA LYS A 470 -8.46 23.01 10.02
C LYS A 470 -9.84 23.63 10.27
N GLN A 471 -10.79 23.40 9.36
CA GLN A 471 -12.17 23.86 9.49
C GLN A 471 -13.01 23.00 10.45
N GLY A 472 -12.47 21.88 10.95
CA GLY A 472 -13.23 20.95 11.80
C GLY A 472 -14.44 20.35 11.08
N ARG A 473 -14.39 20.19 9.74
CA ARG A 473 -15.54 19.76 8.91
C ARG A 473 -16.16 18.42 9.32
N PHE A 474 -15.41 17.56 10.01
CA PHE A 474 -15.83 16.21 10.39
C PHE A 474 -16.34 16.08 11.83
N ARG A 475 -16.43 17.20 12.57
CA ARG A 475 -17.10 17.22 13.88
C ARG A 475 -18.62 17.19 13.68
N GLY A 476 -19.28 16.23 14.33
CA GLY A 476 -20.72 16.01 14.21
C GLY A 476 -21.37 15.78 15.58
N GLU A 477 -22.59 16.29 15.74
CA GLU A 477 -23.33 16.31 17.02
C GLU A 477 -24.70 15.61 16.92
N HIS A 478 -25.15 15.24 15.71
CA HIS A 478 -26.52 14.75 15.48
C HIS A 478 -26.58 13.28 15.09
N GLY A 479 -26.96 12.40 16.01
CA GLY A 479 -26.97 10.97 15.73
C GLY A 479 -25.56 10.41 15.55
N SER A 480 -25.46 9.12 15.22
CA SER A 480 -24.15 8.50 15.02
C SER A 480 -24.16 7.34 14.04
N LEU A 481 -23.09 7.26 13.26
CA LEU A 481 -22.81 6.21 12.29
C LEU A 481 -21.49 5.54 12.69
N ALA A 482 -21.40 4.22 12.55
CA ALA A 482 -20.19 3.45 12.81
C ALA A 482 -19.74 2.63 11.59
N ALA A 483 -18.45 2.37 11.52
CA ALA A 483 -17.90 1.40 10.60
C ALA A 483 -17.08 0.38 11.38
N ALA A 484 -16.92 -0.80 10.80
CA ALA A 484 -16.02 -1.81 11.33
C ALA A 484 -14.63 -1.20 11.61
N PRO A 485 -14.04 -1.46 12.79
CA PRO A 485 -12.70 -0.99 13.10
C PRO A 485 -11.68 -1.68 12.19
N ILE A 486 -10.67 -0.95 11.74
CA ILE A 486 -9.62 -1.51 10.87
C ILE A 486 -8.58 -2.24 11.73
N SER A 487 -8.23 -3.46 11.35
CA SER A 487 -7.23 -4.23 12.08
C SER A 487 -5.82 -3.69 11.89
N ALA A 488 -5.14 -3.41 13.01
CA ALA A 488 -3.76 -2.92 13.03
C ALA A 488 -2.70 -4.04 13.00
N VAL A 489 -3.09 -5.28 12.66
CA VAL A 489 -2.18 -6.45 12.54
C VAL A 489 -1.15 -6.28 11.42
N SER A 490 -1.45 -5.46 10.43
CA SER A 490 -0.62 -5.29 9.23
C SER A 490 -0.95 -3.98 8.53
N SER A 491 -0.12 -3.55 7.57
CA SER A 491 -0.47 -2.42 6.70
C SER A 491 -1.85 -2.63 6.07
N PRO A 492 -2.76 -1.66 6.16
CA PRO A 492 -4.13 -1.83 5.68
C PRO A 492 -4.14 -2.05 4.16
N ASN A 493 -5.18 -2.73 3.68
CA ASN A 493 -5.36 -3.00 2.25
C ASN A 493 -6.66 -2.35 1.77
N LEU A 494 -6.91 -2.34 0.46
CA LEU A 494 -8.09 -1.67 -0.08
C LEU A 494 -9.42 -2.14 0.53
N ALA A 495 -9.58 -3.43 0.85
CA ALA A 495 -10.82 -3.95 1.46
C ALA A 495 -11.06 -3.38 2.86
N SER A 496 -9.99 -3.07 3.59
CA SER A 496 -10.06 -2.48 4.94
C SER A 496 -10.82 -1.15 4.97
N PHE A 497 -10.90 -0.43 3.83
CA PHE A 497 -11.53 0.88 3.77
C PHE A 497 -12.99 0.85 3.28
N THR A 498 -13.57 -0.33 3.03
CA THR A 498 -14.97 -0.45 2.55
C THR A 498 -15.96 0.15 3.53
N SER A 499 -15.97 -0.35 4.76
CA SER A 499 -16.93 0.10 5.77
C SER A 499 -16.75 1.59 6.09
N PRO A 500 -15.52 2.10 6.29
CA PRO A 500 -15.31 3.53 6.51
C PRO A 500 -15.66 4.42 5.32
N LEU A 501 -15.45 3.97 4.07
CA LEU A 501 -15.86 4.72 2.89
C LEU A 501 -17.39 4.81 2.77
N LEU A 502 -18.10 3.70 2.99
CA LEU A 502 -19.56 3.70 2.97
C LEU A 502 -20.13 4.59 4.09
N LEU A 503 -19.52 4.56 5.27
CA LEU A 503 -19.84 5.49 6.35
C LEU A 503 -19.64 6.95 5.94
N ASP A 504 -18.51 7.28 5.29
CA ASP A 504 -18.21 8.66 4.86
C ASP A 504 -19.23 9.16 3.83
N VAL A 505 -19.56 8.33 2.84
CA VAL A 505 -20.60 8.64 1.84
C VAL A 505 -21.95 8.84 2.52
N ARG A 506 -22.35 7.94 3.44
CA ARG A 506 -23.60 8.06 4.19
C ARG A 506 -23.63 9.31 5.07
N ALA A 507 -22.53 9.63 5.74
CA ALA A 507 -22.43 10.81 6.60
C ALA A 507 -22.60 12.10 5.81
N ARG A 508 -21.91 12.22 4.66
CA ARG A 508 -22.02 13.37 3.75
C ARG A 508 -23.39 13.45 3.10
N ALA A 509 -23.96 12.32 2.70
CA ALA A 509 -25.31 12.27 2.14
C ALA A 509 -26.36 12.68 3.18
N ARG A 510 -26.25 12.22 4.43
CA ARG A 510 -27.17 12.66 5.50
C ARG A 510 -27.06 14.15 5.77
N GLU A 511 -25.84 14.68 5.84
CA GLU A 511 -25.61 16.12 5.96
C GLU A 511 -26.27 16.90 4.81
N LEU A 512 -26.14 16.41 3.58
CA LEU A 512 -26.80 17.00 2.41
C LEU A 512 -28.33 16.98 2.52
N LEU A 513 -28.91 15.87 2.98
CA LEU A 513 -30.37 15.66 3.02
C LEU A 513 -31.06 16.38 4.19
N THR A 514 -30.39 16.45 5.35
CA THR A 514 -31.02 16.91 6.60
C THR A 514 -30.36 18.15 7.19
N ASN A 515 -29.26 18.64 6.61
CA ASN A 515 -28.41 19.69 7.16
C ASN A 515 -27.90 19.40 8.59
N GLN A 516 -27.81 18.11 8.95
CA GLN A 516 -27.33 17.65 10.25
C GLN A 516 -26.10 16.76 10.07
N ARG A 517 -25.02 17.10 10.77
CA ARG A 517 -23.77 16.33 10.74
C ARG A 517 -23.81 15.16 11.73
N PRO A 518 -23.77 13.90 11.26
CA PRO A 518 -23.69 12.77 12.15
C PRO A 518 -22.30 12.61 12.73
N ARG A 519 -22.24 12.15 13.99
CA ARG A 519 -20.98 11.73 14.59
C ARG A 519 -20.50 10.44 13.94
N ARG A 520 -19.21 10.40 13.60
CA ARG A 520 -18.57 9.28 12.90
C ARG A 520 -17.76 8.46 13.91
N VAL A 521 -18.18 7.23 14.15
CA VAL A 521 -17.52 6.30 15.07
C VAL A 521 -16.57 5.42 14.28
N LEU A 522 -15.27 5.74 14.36
CA LEU A 522 -14.18 5.12 13.61
C LEU A 522 -13.00 4.83 14.53
N GLY A 523 -12.18 3.85 14.15
CA GLY A 523 -11.09 3.37 14.99
C GLY A 523 -10.42 2.10 14.49
N THR A 524 -9.56 1.54 15.34
CA THR A 524 -8.79 0.33 15.03
C THR A 524 -9.03 -0.81 16.01
N ASP A 525 -8.82 -2.05 15.56
CA ASP A 525 -8.66 -3.19 16.45
C ASP A 525 -7.17 -3.49 16.72
N HIS A 526 -6.88 -4.08 17.89
CA HIS A 526 -5.53 -4.42 18.31
C HIS A 526 -5.01 -5.76 17.79
N GLY A 527 -5.84 -6.54 17.09
CA GLY A 527 -5.46 -7.81 16.49
C GLY A 527 -5.21 -9.00 17.43
N GLY A 528 -5.00 -8.77 18.72
CA GLY A 528 -4.70 -9.78 19.72
C GLY A 528 -3.61 -10.76 19.24
N LEU A 529 -3.90 -12.06 19.29
CA LEU A 529 -2.98 -13.10 18.82
C LEU A 529 -2.48 -12.88 17.38
N ALA A 530 -3.30 -12.34 16.47
CA ALA A 530 -2.88 -12.17 15.08
C ALA A 530 -1.73 -11.16 14.95
N LEU A 531 -1.77 -10.07 15.72
CA LEU A 531 -0.67 -9.10 15.77
C LEU A 531 0.57 -9.72 16.42
N GLN A 532 0.37 -10.43 17.53
CA GLN A 532 1.47 -11.12 18.21
C GLN A 532 2.18 -12.13 17.28
N LEU A 533 1.43 -12.98 16.58
CA LEU A 533 2.01 -13.93 15.62
C LEU A 533 2.71 -13.22 14.46
N ALA A 534 2.18 -12.09 13.97
CA ALA A 534 2.85 -11.30 12.94
C ALA A 534 4.22 -10.79 13.42
N ILE A 535 4.31 -10.37 14.70
CA ILE A 535 5.55 -9.96 15.32
C ILE A 535 6.50 -11.15 15.54
N GLU A 536 6.03 -12.25 16.13
CA GLU A 536 6.82 -13.47 16.34
C GLU A 536 7.46 -13.94 15.02
N ASN A 537 6.70 -14.00 13.93
CA ASN A 537 7.21 -14.39 12.61
C ASN A 537 8.19 -13.37 11.99
N SER A 538 8.22 -12.12 12.48
CA SER A 538 9.09 -11.05 11.96
C SER A 538 10.38 -10.86 12.76
N LEU A 539 10.44 -11.45 13.96
CA LEU A 539 11.58 -11.37 14.86
C LEU A 539 12.50 -12.59 14.64
N PRO A 540 13.82 -12.41 14.73
CA PRO A 540 14.78 -13.52 14.66
C PRO A 540 14.92 -14.28 15.99
N TYR A 541 14.25 -13.82 17.05
CA TYR A 541 14.28 -14.40 18.40
C TYR A 541 12.88 -14.88 18.77
N GLU A 542 12.81 -15.95 19.57
CA GLU A 542 11.56 -16.40 20.16
C GLU A 542 11.10 -15.41 21.24
N ARG A 543 9.78 -15.25 21.43
CA ARG A 543 9.25 -14.29 22.42
C ARG A 543 9.76 -14.56 23.84
N GLU A 544 9.99 -15.83 24.20
CA GLU A 544 10.51 -16.22 25.51
C GLU A 544 11.94 -15.72 25.74
N GLU A 545 12.74 -15.56 24.68
CA GLU A 545 14.09 -15.00 24.75
C GLU A 545 14.06 -13.47 24.91
N VAL A 546 13.04 -12.81 24.35
CA VAL A 546 12.85 -11.35 24.45
C VAL A 546 12.34 -10.92 25.83
N GLY A 547 11.48 -11.73 26.45
CA GLY A 547 10.79 -11.37 27.69
C GLY A 547 9.45 -10.69 27.45
N ARG A 548 8.47 -10.91 28.35
CA ARG A 548 7.09 -10.42 28.18
C ARG A 548 6.96 -8.88 28.16
N PRO A 549 7.59 -8.11 29.06
CA PRO A 549 7.50 -6.65 29.03
C PRO A 549 8.02 -6.06 27.71
N GLU A 550 9.19 -6.51 27.28
CA GLU A 550 9.86 -6.05 26.07
C GLU A 550 9.08 -6.47 24.81
N PHE A 551 8.62 -7.72 24.76
CA PHE A 551 7.83 -8.21 23.62
C PHE A 551 6.50 -7.46 23.48
N THR A 552 5.79 -7.21 24.59
CA THR A 552 4.53 -6.45 24.56
C THR A 552 4.73 -4.98 24.19
N ALA A 553 5.88 -4.38 24.54
CA ALA A 553 6.28 -3.07 24.06
C ALA A 553 6.50 -3.05 22.53
N ILE A 554 7.16 -4.06 21.97
CA ILE A 554 7.34 -4.22 20.51
C ILE A 554 5.98 -4.32 19.81
N CYS A 555 5.06 -5.13 20.34
CA CYS A 555 3.70 -5.22 19.81
C CYS A 555 2.97 -3.87 19.86
N ARG A 556 3.14 -3.10 20.94
CA ARG A 556 2.54 -1.77 21.09
C ARG A 556 3.07 -0.76 20.09
N ASP A 557 4.38 -0.73 19.89
CA ASP A 557 5.01 0.16 18.91
C ASP A 557 4.60 -0.19 17.48
N PHE A 558 4.45 -1.48 17.18
CA PHE A 558 3.93 -1.92 15.89
C PHE A 558 2.46 -1.53 15.70
N PHE A 559 1.62 -1.77 16.71
CA PHE A 559 0.22 -1.37 16.71
C PHE A 559 0.06 0.13 16.48
N ASN A 560 0.77 0.97 17.24
CA ASN A 560 0.68 2.44 17.13
C ASN A 560 1.11 2.96 15.76
N ARG A 561 2.14 2.34 15.14
CA ARG A 561 2.58 2.69 13.78
C ARG A 561 1.51 2.35 12.74
N ASN A 562 0.89 1.18 12.85
CA ASN A 562 -0.16 0.77 11.91
C ASN A 562 -1.44 1.58 12.10
N ASP A 563 -1.83 1.90 13.34
CA ASP A 563 -2.94 2.82 13.63
C ASP A 563 -2.73 4.19 12.99
N ALA A 564 -1.51 4.76 13.07
CA ALA A 564 -1.17 6.02 12.41
C ALA A 564 -1.25 5.90 10.87
N ALA A 565 -0.72 4.82 10.29
CA ALA A 565 -0.77 4.58 8.86
C ALA A 565 -2.21 4.39 8.34
N ILE A 566 -3.07 3.73 9.11
CA ILE A 566 -4.50 3.59 8.81
C ILE A 566 -5.16 4.96 8.73
N ARG A 567 -4.97 5.80 9.75
CA ARG A 567 -5.51 7.17 9.79
C ARG A 567 -5.06 7.98 8.58
N GLU A 568 -3.77 7.94 8.25
CA GLU A 568 -3.21 8.63 7.09
C GLU A 568 -3.85 8.18 5.77
N GLN A 569 -3.99 6.87 5.56
CA GLN A 569 -4.61 6.33 4.34
C GLN A 569 -6.10 6.64 4.23
N MET A 570 -6.86 6.61 5.33
CA MET A 570 -8.26 7.05 5.36
C MET A 570 -8.37 8.51 4.88
N GLN A 571 -7.50 9.34 5.44
CA GLN A 571 -7.37 10.75 5.10
C GLN A 571 -7.00 10.96 3.63
N GLN A 572 -6.04 10.20 3.08
CA GLN A 572 -5.69 10.22 1.65
C GLN A 572 -6.88 9.83 0.76
N LEU A 573 -7.75 8.93 1.20
CA LEU A 573 -8.97 8.53 0.48
C LEU A 573 -10.15 9.52 0.66
N GLY A 574 -9.94 10.64 1.36
CA GLY A 574 -10.98 11.63 1.64
C GLY A 574 -12.03 11.20 2.66
N ILE A 575 -11.77 10.12 3.40
CA ILE A 575 -12.64 9.67 4.50
C ILE A 575 -12.38 10.59 5.69
N GLY A 576 -13.39 11.38 6.03
CA GLY A 576 -13.30 12.35 7.11
C GLY A 576 -13.65 11.76 8.48
N PHE A 577 -12.88 12.11 9.50
CA PHE A 577 -13.18 11.77 10.90
C PHE A 577 -12.62 12.82 11.86
N ASP A 578 -13.22 12.92 13.04
CA ASP A 578 -12.68 13.76 14.11
C ASP A 578 -11.53 13.04 14.81
N GLN A 579 -10.35 13.65 14.83
CA GLN A 579 -9.15 13.08 15.48
C GLN A 579 -9.39 12.84 16.98
N ALA A 580 -10.17 13.71 17.64
CA ALA A 580 -10.50 13.55 19.06
C ALA A 580 -11.49 12.39 19.32
N GLY A 581 -12.28 12.02 18.30
CA GLY A 581 -13.24 10.93 18.35
C GLY A 581 -12.70 9.56 17.91
N TRP A 582 -11.41 9.48 17.57
CA TRP A 582 -10.78 8.23 17.13
C TRP A 582 -10.70 7.21 18.26
N LEU A 583 -11.30 6.04 18.04
CA LEU A 583 -11.37 4.99 19.07
C LEU A 583 -10.24 3.98 18.94
N ASN A 584 -9.47 3.84 20.01
CA ASN A 584 -8.33 2.94 20.11
C ASN A 584 -8.42 2.10 21.40
N PRO A 585 -8.62 0.77 21.31
CA PRO A 585 -8.80 -0.09 22.48
C PRO A 585 -7.54 -0.28 23.34
N MET A 586 -6.36 0.10 22.83
CA MET A 586 -5.09 0.04 23.56
C MET A 586 -4.68 1.40 24.14
N ALA A 587 -5.34 2.49 23.73
CA ALA A 587 -5.15 3.80 24.34
C ALA A 587 -5.79 3.83 25.75
N GLU A 588 -5.37 4.77 26.59
CA GLU A 588 -5.82 4.88 27.98
C GLU A 588 -7.34 4.86 28.13
N ALA A 589 -8.05 5.66 27.34
CA ALA A 589 -9.51 5.71 27.36
C ALA A 589 -10.16 4.37 26.96
N GLY A 590 -9.59 3.68 25.96
CA GLY A 590 -10.05 2.37 25.53
C GLY A 590 -9.84 1.29 26.58
N ARG A 591 -8.64 1.24 27.21
CA ARG A 591 -8.33 0.30 28.29
C ARG A 591 -9.29 0.44 29.47
N ARG A 592 -9.56 1.70 29.89
CA ARG A 592 -10.55 1.98 30.95
C ARG A 592 -11.96 1.55 30.58
N ALA A 593 -12.37 1.70 29.32
CA ALA A 593 -13.67 1.22 28.86
C ALA A 593 -13.76 -0.31 28.94
N VAL A 594 -12.68 -1.03 28.57
CA VAL A 594 -12.59 -2.49 28.68
C VAL A 594 -12.64 -2.96 30.13
N GLU A 595 -11.85 -2.34 31.02
CA GLU A 595 -11.85 -2.63 32.45
C GLU A 595 -13.22 -2.38 33.08
N ARG A 596 -13.87 -1.25 32.76
CA ARG A 596 -15.19 -0.94 33.28
C ARG A 596 -16.24 -1.92 32.78
N LEU A 597 -16.12 -2.42 31.55
CA LEU A 597 -17.05 -3.42 31.01
C LEU A 597 -16.89 -4.74 31.77
N PHE A 598 -15.64 -5.14 32.02
CA PHE A 598 -15.32 -6.32 32.83
C PHE A 598 -15.97 -6.25 34.20
N PHE A 599 -15.76 -5.17 34.95
CA PHE A 599 -16.36 -5.02 36.28
C PHE A 599 -17.89 -4.94 36.22
N SER A 600 -18.46 -4.27 35.22
CA SER A 600 -19.93 -4.20 35.07
C SER A 600 -20.56 -5.60 34.87
N LEU A 601 -19.92 -6.46 34.08
CA LEU A 601 -20.37 -7.86 33.91
C LEU A 601 -20.14 -8.70 35.17
N LYS A 602 -19.05 -8.45 35.89
CA LYS A 602 -18.75 -9.11 37.16
C LYS A 602 -19.78 -8.79 38.23
N ASP A 603 -20.07 -7.51 38.43
CA ASP A 603 -21.03 -7.02 39.42
C ASP A 603 -22.46 -7.53 39.13
N ALA A 604 -22.78 -7.74 37.84
CA ALA A 604 -24.04 -8.35 37.40
C ALA A 604 -24.07 -9.89 37.56
N GLY A 605 -23.01 -10.54 38.05
CA GLY A 605 -22.93 -12.00 38.19
C GLY A 605 -22.90 -12.77 36.87
N LEU A 606 -22.50 -12.10 35.77
CA LEU A 606 -22.49 -12.68 34.42
C LEU A 606 -21.13 -13.27 34.02
N LEU A 607 -20.07 -12.99 34.78
CA LEU A 607 -18.76 -13.61 34.59
C LEU A 607 -18.66 -14.90 35.41
N VAL A 608 -18.30 -15.98 34.74
CA VAL A 608 -18.10 -17.28 35.39
C VAL A 608 -16.79 -17.90 34.94
N ARG A 609 -15.99 -18.39 35.89
CA ARG A 609 -14.81 -19.19 35.61
C ARG A 609 -15.17 -20.67 35.79
N GLU A 610 -15.23 -21.38 34.68
CA GLU A 610 -15.65 -22.79 34.60
C GLU A 610 -14.62 -23.61 33.82
N LYS A 611 -14.53 -24.90 34.14
CA LYS A 611 -13.82 -25.89 33.34
C LYS A 611 -14.74 -26.36 32.21
N ARG A 612 -14.40 -25.99 30.98
CA ARG A 612 -15.14 -26.41 29.78
C ARG A 612 -14.22 -26.94 28.71
N TRP A 613 -14.81 -27.68 27.79
CA TRP A 613 -14.18 -28.09 26.55
C TRP A 613 -13.76 -26.88 25.73
N ALA A 614 -12.48 -26.85 25.41
CA ALA A 614 -11.91 -25.87 24.51
C ALA A 614 -10.90 -26.56 23.57
N TYR A 615 -10.41 -25.82 22.59
CA TYR A 615 -9.46 -26.35 21.61
C TYR A 615 -8.07 -25.78 21.90
N GLN A 616 -7.11 -26.62 22.25
CA GLN A 616 -5.73 -26.22 22.47
C GLN A 616 -4.94 -26.30 21.16
N CYS A 617 -4.28 -25.20 20.79
CA CYS A 617 -3.36 -25.19 19.66
C CYS A 617 -1.91 -25.40 20.16
N PRO A 618 -1.23 -26.49 19.79
CA PRO A 618 0.15 -26.77 20.23
C PRO A 618 1.17 -25.81 19.60
N ARG A 619 0.86 -25.23 18.44
CA ARG A 619 1.72 -24.26 17.76
C ARG A 619 1.57 -22.85 18.34
N CYS A 620 0.33 -22.35 18.47
CA CYS A 620 0.07 -21.03 19.01
C CYS A 620 0.18 -20.97 20.56
N LYS A 621 0.25 -22.12 21.22
CA LYS A 621 0.30 -22.27 22.69
C LYS A 621 -0.83 -21.52 23.40
N THR A 622 -2.06 -21.62 22.86
CA THR A 622 -3.25 -20.95 23.42
C THR A 622 -4.51 -21.76 23.17
N VAL A 623 -5.49 -21.54 24.03
CA VAL A 623 -6.86 -22.03 23.86
C VAL A 623 -7.58 -21.24 22.77
N LEU A 624 -8.38 -21.95 21.99
CA LEU A 624 -9.25 -21.47 20.93
C LEU A 624 -10.70 -21.87 21.24
N VAL A 625 -11.64 -21.03 20.81
CA VAL A 625 -13.07 -21.36 20.85
C VAL A 625 -13.53 -22.01 19.55
N ALA A 626 -14.72 -22.62 19.55
CA ALA A 626 -15.28 -23.30 18.37
C ALA A 626 -15.31 -22.40 17.11
N SER A 627 -15.54 -21.10 17.25
CA SER A 627 -15.54 -20.15 16.12
C SER A 627 -14.16 -19.85 15.52
N GLU A 628 -13.07 -20.18 16.23
CA GLU A 628 -11.67 -19.99 15.82
C GLU A 628 -11.05 -21.27 15.22
N VAL A 629 -11.84 -22.34 15.12
CA VAL A 629 -11.43 -23.65 14.62
C VAL A 629 -12.15 -23.93 13.31
N SER A 630 -11.45 -24.48 12.32
CA SER A 630 -12.07 -24.99 11.10
C SER A 630 -12.12 -26.51 11.14
N ARG A 631 -13.23 -27.08 10.64
CA ARG A 631 -13.29 -28.50 10.32
C ARG A 631 -12.61 -28.70 8.97
N ALA A 632 -11.63 -29.59 8.91
CA ALA A 632 -10.90 -29.88 7.70
C ALA A 632 -10.63 -31.38 7.58
N LYS A 633 -10.54 -31.86 6.34
CA LYS A 633 -10.06 -33.21 6.06
C LYS A 633 -8.54 -33.23 6.20
N LEU A 634 -8.04 -33.87 7.24
CA LEU A 634 -6.62 -34.12 7.45
C LEU A 634 -6.22 -35.37 6.66
N LYS A 635 -5.30 -35.21 5.72
CA LYS A 635 -4.65 -36.34 5.08
C LYS A 635 -3.67 -36.96 6.05
N VAL A 636 -3.85 -38.24 6.34
CA VAL A 636 -2.95 -39.05 7.16
C VAL A 636 -2.48 -40.23 6.33
N ASP A 637 -1.20 -40.55 6.45
CA ASP A 637 -0.57 -41.65 5.70
C ASP A 637 -0.59 -42.98 6.48
N HIS A 638 -1.05 -42.93 7.74
CA HIS A 638 -1.07 -44.07 8.64
C HIS A 638 -2.27 -44.01 9.59
N HIS A 639 -2.76 -45.19 9.97
CA HIS A 639 -3.54 -45.41 11.19
C HIS A 639 -2.84 -46.47 12.05
N TYR A 640 -3.21 -46.54 13.32
CA TYR A 640 -2.55 -47.39 14.31
C TYR A 640 -3.57 -48.34 14.93
N SER A 641 -3.22 -49.63 14.99
CA SER A 641 -3.92 -50.61 15.82
C SER A 641 -3.18 -50.75 17.15
N ILE A 642 -3.86 -50.54 18.27
CA ILE A 642 -3.30 -50.67 19.63
C ILE A 642 -4.02 -51.81 20.33
N ARG A 643 -3.25 -52.79 20.78
CA ARG A 643 -3.73 -53.98 21.48
C ARG A 643 -3.74 -53.76 22.99
N PHE A 644 -4.89 -54.02 23.61
CA PHE A 644 -5.12 -53.98 25.04
C PHE A 644 -5.25 -55.42 25.57
N ARG A 645 -4.32 -55.84 26.43
CA ARG A 645 -4.27 -57.22 26.96
C ARG A 645 -5.23 -57.40 28.13
N THR A 646 -6.01 -58.47 28.13
CA THR A 646 -6.88 -58.87 29.24
C THR A 646 -6.35 -60.15 29.88
N LYS A 647 -6.98 -60.63 30.95
CA LYS A 647 -6.64 -61.94 31.54
C LYS A 647 -6.96 -63.11 30.60
N THR A 648 -7.91 -62.94 29.68
CA THR A 648 -8.48 -64.02 28.86
C THR A 648 -8.13 -63.90 27.38
N GLY A 649 -7.40 -62.85 26.97
CA GLY A 649 -7.02 -62.61 25.59
C GLY A 649 -6.51 -61.18 25.38
N ALA A 650 -6.78 -60.61 24.21
CA ALA A 650 -6.52 -59.21 23.93
C ALA A 650 -7.55 -58.66 22.94
N LEU A 651 -7.81 -57.37 23.03
CA LEU A 651 -8.70 -56.64 22.13
C LEU A 651 -7.92 -55.54 21.42
N GLU A 652 -8.33 -55.21 20.19
CA GLU A 652 -7.63 -54.24 19.35
C GLU A 652 -8.49 -53.00 19.13
N THR A 653 -7.87 -51.83 19.26
CA THR A 653 -8.48 -50.52 19.02
C THR A 653 -7.78 -49.81 17.88
N LYS A 654 -8.50 -48.98 17.12
CA LYS A 654 -7.93 -48.21 16.00
C LYS A 654 -7.90 -46.72 16.32
N THR A 655 -6.79 -46.05 16.00
CA THR A 655 -6.63 -44.60 16.18
C THR A 655 -5.69 -43.97 15.16
N HIS A 656 -5.84 -42.68 14.88
CA HIS A 656 -4.87 -41.88 14.11
C HIS A 656 -3.94 -41.05 15.01
N PHE A 657 -4.26 -40.97 16.31
CA PHE A 657 -3.55 -40.14 17.30
C PHE A 657 -3.17 -41.02 18.50
N PRO A 658 -2.17 -41.93 18.35
CA PRO A 658 -1.80 -42.87 19.40
C PRO A 658 -1.28 -42.17 20.66
N GLU A 659 -0.80 -40.93 20.57
CA GLU A 659 -0.43 -40.12 21.74
C GLU A 659 -1.58 -39.92 22.74
N LEU A 660 -2.84 -40.00 22.29
CA LEU A 660 -4.02 -39.90 23.17
C LEU A 660 -4.17 -41.10 24.09
N VAL A 661 -3.58 -42.26 23.77
CA VAL A 661 -3.73 -43.47 24.59
C VAL A 661 -3.28 -43.22 26.03
N LEU A 662 -2.37 -42.28 26.27
CA LEU A 662 -1.90 -41.87 27.58
C LEU A 662 -3.01 -41.34 28.51
N GLY A 663 -4.13 -40.90 27.95
CA GLY A 663 -5.30 -40.46 28.71
C GLY A 663 -6.41 -41.49 28.81
N ALA A 664 -6.16 -42.75 28.40
CA ALA A 664 -7.18 -43.78 28.37
C ALA A 664 -7.56 -44.21 29.79
N VAL A 665 -8.86 -44.12 30.11
CA VAL A 665 -9.40 -44.52 31.44
C VAL A 665 -10.27 -45.78 31.38
N ALA A 666 -10.68 -46.19 30.17
CA ALA A 666 -11.50 -47.37 29.93
C ALA A 666 -11.39 -47.79 28.46
N VAL A 667 -11.89 -48.99 28.13
CA VAL A 667 -12.09 -49.41 26.73
C VAL A 667 -13.57 -49.72 26.52
N ALA A 668 -14.23 -49.03 25.59
CA ALA A 668 -15.58 -49.37 25.18
C ALA A 668 -15.55 -50.43 24.08
N VAL A 669 -16.40 -51.44 24.19
CA VAL A 669 -16.60 -52.49 23.18
C VAL A 669 -18.07 -52.53 22.75
N LYS A 670 -18.31 -52.83 21.48
CA LYS A 670 -19.66 -53.02 20.97
C LYS A 670 -20.26 -54.29 21.59
N ALA A 671 -21.40 -54.17 22.26
CA ALA A 671 -21.99 -55.27 23.05
C ALA A 671 -22.24 -56.56 22.22
N ALA A 672 -22.71 -56.41 20.97
CA ALA A 672 -22.93 -57.51 20.04
C ALA A 672 -21.76 -57.70 19.03
N GLY A 673 -20.61 -57.09 19.30
CA GLY A 673 -19.41 -57.14 18.45
C GLY A 673 -18.43 -58.26 18.84
N PRO A 674 -17.34 -58.43 18.08
CA PRO A 674 -16.35 -59.50 18.30
C PRO A 674 -15.69 -59.43 19.69
N PHE A 675 -15.59 -58.25 20.29
CA PHE A 675 -14.99 -58.02 21.61
C PHE A 675 -16.02 -57.95 22.76
N GLY A 676 -17.31 -58.17 22.50
CA GLY A 676 -18.38 -58.04 23.50
C GLY A 676 -18.21 -58.97 24.72
N HIS A 677 -17.61 -60.14 24.53
CA HIS A 677 -17.32 -61.11 25.59
C HIS A 677 -16.26 -60.63 26.61
N PHE A 678 -15.51 -59.57 26.30
CA PHE A 678 -14.59 -58.92 27.24
C PHE A 678 -15.27 -57.89 28.16
N ALA A 679 -16.54 -57.54 27.91
CA ALA A 679 -17.27 -56.57 28.73
C ALA A 679 -17.33 -57.01 30.21
N GLY A 680 -17.09 -56.06 31.12
CA GLY A 680 -17.01 -56.32 32.56
C GLY A 680 -15.65 -56.86 33.03
N GLN A 681 -14.74 -57.21 32.11
CA GLN A 681 -13.35 -57.51 32.45
C GLN A 681 -12.50 -56.22 32.53
N THR A 682 -11.22 -56.39 32.85
CA THR A 682 -10.22 -55.32 32.80
C THR A 682 -9.16 -55.62 31.74
N ALA A 683 -8.66 -54.57 31.11
CA ALA A 683 -7.50 -54.60 30.22
C ALA A 683 -6.33 -53.83 30.83
N SER A 684 -5.10 -54.30 30.62
CA SER A 684 -3.90 -53.55 30.99
C SER A 684 -3.70 -52.38 30.04
N HIS A 685 -3.52 -51.18 30.58
CA HIS A 685 -3.15 -50.00 29.82
C HIS A 685 -1.76 -50.23 29.17
N PRO A 686 -1.60 -50.08 27.84
CA PRO A 686 -0.40 -50.54 27.13
C PRO A 686 0.88 -49.76 27.47
N VAL A 687 0.75 -48.56 28.03
CA VAL A 687 1.87 -47.75 28.54
C VAL A 687 2.04 -47.84 30.07
N SER A 688 1.02 -47.48 30.86
CA SER A 688 1.15 -47.40 32.33
C SER A 688 0.99 -48.73 33.06
N GLY A 689 0.45 -49.77 32.41
CA GLY A 689 0.10 -51.05 33.03
C GLY A 689 -1.12 -51.00 33.96
N VAL A 690 -1.76 -49.84 34.13
CA VAL A 690 -2.96 -49.67 34.96
C VAL A 690 -4.12 -50.49 34.40
N ALA A 691 -4.90 -51.13 35.28
CA ALA A 691 -6.08 -51.91 34.87
C ALA A 691 -7.24 -50.98 34.48
N LEU A 692 -7.63 -51.00 33.22
CA LEU A 692 -8.74 -50.24 32.65
C LEU A 692 -10.01 -51.11 32.56
N PRO A 693 -11.18 -50.63 33.00
CA PRO A 693 -12.44 -51.34 32.82
C PRO A 693 -12.86 -51.42 31.34
N ILE A 694 -13.49 -52.53 30.96
CA ILE A 694 -14.04 -52.75 29.62
C ILE A 694 -15.57 -52.60 29.65
N LEU A 695 -16.08 -51.60 28.95
CA LEU A 695 -17.49 -51.19 28.99
C LEU A 695 -18.25 -51.70 27.76
N ALA A 696 -19.41 -52.31 27.95
CA ALA A 696 -20.32 -52.64 26.85
C ALA A 696 -21.14 -51.41 26.44
N VAL A 697 -21.09 -51.04 25.16
CA VAL A 697 -21.86 -49.95 24.57
C VAL A 697 -22.70 -50.49 23.41
N GLN A 698 -23.98 -50.09 23.32
CA GLN A 698 -24.89 -50.54 22.27
C GLN A 698 -24.48 -50.02 20.88
N GLU A 699 -24.22 -48.72 20.78
CA GLU A 699 -23.78 -48.07 19.54
C GLU A 699 -22.36 -47.54 19.69
N LEU A 700 -21.43 -48.15 18.96
CA LEU A 700 -20.04 -47.74 18.88
C LEU A 700 -19.60 -47.74 17.41
N ALA A 701 -18.82 -46.74 17.00
CA ALA A 701 -18.39 -46.56 15.61
C ALA A 701 -17.38 -47.63 15.13
N ALA A 702 -16.69 -48.27 16.07
CA ALA A 702 -15.77 -49.39 15.84
C ALA A 702 -16.10 -50.54 16.81
N ASP A 703 -15.50 -51.72 16.61
CA ASP A 703 -15.72 -52.86 17.49
C ASP A 703 -15.18 -52.63 18.92
N ALA A 704 -14.11 -51.84 19.05
CA ALA A 704 -13.57 -51.36 20.32
C ALA A 704 -12.89 -49.98 20.17
N VAL A 705 -13.01 -49.13 21.18
CA VAL A 705 -12.40 -47.79 21.26
C VAL A 705 -11.90 -47.54 22.68
N PHE A 706 -10.67 -47.05 22.86
CA PHE A 706 -10.21 -46.58 24.17
C PHE A 706 -10.80 -45.19 24.47
N LEU A 707 -11.31 -44.99 25.68
CA LEU A 707 -11.99 -43.76 26.06
C LEU A 707 -11.01 -42.76 26.66
N VAL A 708 -11.00 -41.55 26.11
CA VAL A 708 -10.20 -40.40 26.59
C VAL A 708 -11.12 -39.23 26.98
N PRO A 709 -11.79 -39.28 28.14
CA PRO A 709 -12.81 -38.30 28.54
C PRO A 709 -12.36 -36.86 28.60
N ALA A 710 -11.06 -36.56 28.76
CA ALA A 710 -10.55 -35.19 28.76
C ALA A 710 -10.27 -34.62 27.35
N HIS A 711 -10.33 -35.46 26.30
CA HIS A 711 -9.98 -35.12 24.92
C HIS A 711 -11.05 -35.45 23.87
N HIS A 712 -12.14 -36.14 24.23
CA HIS A 712 -13.24 -36.42 23.31
C HIS A 712 -14.62 -36.43 24.01
N ARG A 713 -15.61 -35.68 23.46
CA ARG A 713 -16.92 -35.45 24.11
C ARG A 713 -17.79 -36.71 24.22
N SER A 714 -17.79 -37.59 23.22
CA SER A 714 -18.55 -38.85 23.32
C SER A 714 -17.96 -39.77 24.37
N ASP A 715 -16.65 -39.74 24.55
CA ASP A 715 -15.94 -40.58 25.51
C ASP A 715 -16.26 -40.14 26.94
N GLU A 716 -16.34 -38.82 27.18
CA GLU A 716 -16.82 -38.27 28.44
C GLU A 716 -18.25 -38.71 28.75
N GLN A 717 -19.15 -38.69 27.76
CA GLN A 717 -20.53 -39.11 27.95
C GLN A 717 -20.62 -40.60 28.33
N ILE A 718 -19.87 -41.46 27.64
CA ILE A 718 -19.81 -42.90 27.93
C ILE A 718 -19.20 -43.14 29.33
N ALA A 719 -18.08 -42.48 29.64
CA ALA A 719 -17.42 -42.59 30.94
C ALA A 719 -18.33 -42.12 32.08
N ARG A 720 -19.06 -41.02 31.90
CA ARG A 720 -20.00 -40.49 32.89
C ARG A 720 -21.20 -41.40 33.11
N GLN A 721 -21.73 -42.00 32.04
CA GLN A 721 -22.80 -43.01 32.15
C GLN A 721 -22.33 -44.27 32.89
N ALA A 722 -21.05 -44.61 32.78
CA ALA A 722 -20.42 -45.70 33.51
C ALA A 722 -19.88 -45.30 34.89
N HIS A 723 -20.20 -44.09 35.39
CA HIS A 723 -19.75 -43.57 36.68
C HIS A 723 -18.22 -43.53 36.86
N LEU A 724 -17.46 -43.31 35.78
CA LEU A 724 -16.02 -43.08 35.84
C LEU A 724 -15.76 -41.59 36.08
N GLU A 725 -15.14 -41.27 37.22
CA GLU A 725 -14.82 -39.89 37.62
C GLU A 725 -13.43 -39.43 37.13
N GLU A 726 -12.57 -40.35 36.71
CA GLU A 726 -11.22 -40.04 36.25
C GLU A 726 -11.21 -39.47 34.81
N ALA A 727 -10.54 -38.33 34.64
CA ALA A 727 -10.27 -37.73 33.34
C ALA A 727 -8.82 -37.22 33.28
N ILE A 728 -7.97 -37.94 32.55
CA ILE A 728 -6.54 -37.62 32.43
C ILE A 728 -6.36 -36.60 31.31
N VAL A 729 -5.88 -35.41 31.65
CA VAL A 729 -5.54 -34.36 30.68
C VAL A 729 -4.14 -34.62 30.11
N VAL A 730 -4.08 -35.10 28.87
CA VAL A 730 -2.88 -35.43 28.10
C VAL A 730 -2.09 -34.18 27.70
N PHE A 731 -2.77 -33.11 27.29
CA PHE A 731 -2.11 -31.88 26.80
C PHE A 731 -2.09 -30.76 27.85
N ASP A 732 -0.93 -30.16 28.08
CA ASP A 732 -0.76 -28.99 28.95
C ASP A 732 -1.30 -27.68 28.32
N GLU A 733 -1.12 -26.56 29.01
CA GLU A 733 -1.62 -25.23 28.59
C GLU A 733 -0.91 -24.67 27.36
N LYS A 734 0.24 -25.23 27.01
CA LYS A 734 1.00 -24.92 25.81
C LYS A 734 0.67 -25.88 24.67
N GLY A 735 -0.08 -26.95 24.94
CA GLY A 735 -0.43 -28.01 23.99
C GLY A 735 0.67 -29.06 23.83
N ALA A 736 1.63 -29.13 24.75
CA ALA A 736 2.57 -30.23 24.86
C ALA A 736 1.93 -31.42 25.59
N VAL A 737 2.29 -32.64 25.21
CA VAL A 737 1.88 -33.85 25.93
C VAL A 737 2.64 -33.89 27.25
N SER A 738 1.92 -33.84 28.37
CA SER A 738 2.47 -33.72 29.72
C SER A 738 1.68 -34.57 30.70
N VAL A 739 2.00 -35.86 30.73
CA VAL A 739 1.44 -36.84 31.69
C VAL A 739 2.56 -37.43 32.53
N PRO A 740 2.29 -37.96 33.74
CA PRO A 740 3.30 -38.62 34.56
C PRO A 740 4.06 -39.69 33.76
N GLY A 741 5.40 -39.65 33.80
CA GLY A 741 6.27 -40.56 33.04
C GLY A 741 6.70 -40.08 31.65
N TYR A 742 6.16 -38.97 31.15
CA TYR A 742 6.61 -38.30 29.94
C TYR A 742 7.01 -36.85 30.25
N GLU A 743 8.20 -36.43 29.82
CA GLU A 743 8.54 -35.01 29.78
C GLU A 743 7.59 -34.27 28.82
N PRO A 744 7.37 -32.94 28.99
CA PRO A 744 6.57 -32.16 28.06
C PRO A 744 7.11 -32.26 26.62
N LEU A 745 6.35 -32.90 25.73
CA LEU A 745 6.76 -33.18 24.34
C LEU A 745 5.77 -32.59 23.34
N SER A 746 6.24 -32.26 22.13
CA SER A 746 5.28 -31.96 21.05
C SER A 746 4.43 -33.20 20.73
N PRO A 747 3.19 -33.04 20.22
CA PRO A 747 2.33 -34.20 19.88
C PRO A 747 3.00 -35.19 18.92
N THR A 748 3.83 -34.70 17.99
CA THR A 748 4.58 -35.54 17.05
C THR A 748 5.67 -36.36 17.73
N GLU A 749 6.43 -35.75 18.66
CA GLU A 749 7.47 -36.45 19.42
C GLU A 749 6.85 -37.45 20.40
N ALA A 750 5.76 -37.05 21.06
CA ALA A 750 5.00 -37.91 21.96
C ALA A 750 4.47 -39.14 21.21
N ARG A 751 3.89 -38.95 20.01
CA ARG A 751 3.46 -40.06 19.15
C ARG A 751 4.56 -41.09 18.93
N ARG A 752 5.76 -40.64 18.55
CA ARG A 752 6.91 -41.53 18.33
C ARG A 752 7.28 -42.28 19.62
N LYS A 753 7.45 -41.58 20.74
CA LYS A 753 7.83 -42.21 22.02
C LYS A 753 6.75 -43.17 22.54
N VAL A 754 5.47 -42.84 22.39
CA VAL A 754 4.36 -43.70 22.81
C VAL A 754 4.36 -44.99 22.01
N LEU A 755 4.55 -44.93 20.69
CA LEU A 755 4.63 -46.12 19.85
C LEU A 755 5.85 -46.98 20.22
N GLU A 756 7.01 -46.36 20.48
CA GLU A 756 8.21 -47.06 20.97
C GLU A 756 7.96 -47.74 22.32
N HIS A 757 7.22 -47.10 23.23
CA HIS A 757 6.88 -47.65 24.54
C HIS A 757 5.93 -48.86 24.43
N ILE A 758 4.90 -48.76 23.59
CA ILE A 758 3.93 -49.86 23.40
C ILE A 758 4.58 -51.05 22.68
N GLY A 759 5.54 -50.80 21.78
CA GLY A 759 6.31 -51.83 21.10
C GLY A 759 5.43 -52.75 20.25
N ALA A 760 5.56 -54.07 20.45
CA ALA A 760 4.91 -55.09 19.62
C ALA A 760 3.36 -55.10 19.71
N ASP A 761 2.78 -54.43 20.70
CA ASP A 761 1.32 -54.31 20.85
C ASP A 761 0.74 -53.10 20.08
N ALA A 762 1.58 -52.33 19.37
CA ALA A 762 1.15 -51.29 18.44
C ALA A 762 1.60 -51.62 17.02
N THR A 763 0.65 -51.61 16.08
CA THR A 763 0.91 -51.83 14.66
C THR A 763 0.59 -50.57 13.87
N GLN A 764 1.59 -50.02 13.18
CA GLN A 764 1.40 -48.94 12.22
C GLN A 764 0.96 -49.53 10.88
N ILE A 765 -0.20 -49.09 10.39
CA ILE A 765 -0.79 -49.59 9.15
C ILE A 765 -0.75 -48.44 8.13
N PRO A 766 0.00 -48.58 7.02
CA PRO A 766 0.00 -47.59 5.94
C PRO A 766 -1.38 -47.46 5.30
N GLY A 767 -1.83 -46.23 5.08
CA GLY A 767 -3.13 -45.96 4.46
C GLY A 767 -3.29 -44.49 4.15
N HIS A 768 -3.71 -44.16 2.94
CA HIS A 768 -3.96 -42.77 2.54
C HIS A 768 -5.41 -42.43 2.84
N GLU A 769 -5.66 -41.88 4.03
CA GLU A 769 -7.01 -41.59 4.52
C GLU A 769 -7.20 -40.08 4.76
N ALA A 770 -8.44 -39.63 4.59
CA ALA A 770 -8.84 -38.26 4.83
C ALA A 770 -9.80 -38.22 6.02
N ILE A 771 -9.26 -37.92 7.21
CA ILE A 771 -10.02 -37.95 8.47
C ILE A 771 -10.52 -36.56 8.85
N ASP A 772 -11.64 -36.50 9.56
CA ASP A 772 -12.12 -35.24 10.11
C ASP A 772 -11.23 -34.80 11.27
N ALA A 773 -10.64 -33.61 11.14
CA ALA A 773 -9.83 -33.00 12.17
C ALA A 773 -10.19 -31.53 12.35
N HIS A 774 -9.91 -31.04 13.55
CA HIS A 774 -9.99 -29.63 13.88
C HIS A 774 -8.65 -28.96 13.57
N ARG A 775 -8.68 -27.86 12.82
CA ARG A 775 -7.49 -27.04 12.54
C ARG A 775 -7.64 -25.63 13.11
N CYS A 776 -6.54 -25.07 13.56
CA CYS A 776 -6.48 -23.67 13.92
C CYS A 776 -6.69 -22.83 12.65
N GLN A 777 -7.67 -21.93 12.64
CA GLN A 777 -7.90 -21.05 11.48
C GLN A 777 -6.73 -20.08 11.22
N ARG A 778 -5.80 -19.93 12.18
CA ARG A 778 -4.66 -19.00 12.10
C ARG A 778 -3.39 -19.68 11.59
N CYS A 779 -2.97 -20.77 12.22
CA CYS A 779 -1.70 -21.45 11.91
C CYS A 779 -1.86 -22.79 11.19
N GLU A 780 -3.12 -23.20 10.93
CA GLU A 780 -3.53 -24.44 10.22
C GLU A 780 -3.09 -25.77 10.86
N SER A 781 -2.42 -25.72 12.01
CA SER A 781 -2.05 -26.90 12.80
C SER A 781 -3.30 -27.61 13.33
N VAL A 782 -3.19 -28.92 13.50
CA VAL A 782 -4.20 -29.72 14.20
C VAL A 782 -4.33 -29.19 15.63
N VAL A 783 -5.57 -29.01 16.08
CA VAL A 783 -5.88 -28.58 17.45
C VAL A 783 -6.52 -29.72 18.20
N TYR A 784 -6.20 -29.81 19.48
CA TYR A 784 -6.64 -30.89 20.35
C TYR A 784 -7.69 -30.37 21.29
N GLN A 785 -8.76 -31.14 21.51
CA GLN A 785 -9.74 -30.79 22.52
C GLN A 785 -9.14 -30.98 23.90
N ARG A 786 -9.48 -30.13 24.87
CA ARG A 786 -9.05 -30.23 26.26
C ARG A 786 -10.09 -29.60 27.16
N ASN A 787 -10.26 -30.14 28.36
CA ASN A 787 -10.95 -29.44 29.44
C ASN A 787 -10.03 -28.37 30.08
N SER A 788 -10.40 -27.10 29.97
CA SER A 788 -9.63 -25.95 30.46
C SER A 788 -10.49 -25.03 31.32
N ALA A 789 -9.96 -24.58 32.46
CA ALA A 789 -10.55 -23.48 33.22
C ALA A 789 -10.37 -22.19 32.43
N GLN A 790 -11.47 -21.53 32.06
CA GLN A 790 -11.46 -20.28 31.30
C GLN A 790 -12.51 -19.33 31.88
N LEU A 791 -12.41 -18.05 31.55
CA LEU A 791 -13.39 -17.04 31.92
C LEU A 791 -14.43 -16.86 30.82
N PHE A 792 -15.70 -16.97 31.18
CA PHE A 792 -16.84 -16.90 30.27
C PHE A 792 -17.80 -15.77 30.66
N VAL A 793 -18.50 -15.23 29.66
CA VAL A 793 -19.67 -14.37 29.83
C VAL A 793 -20.92 -15.21 29.59
N ARG A 794 -21.88 -15.16 30.53
CA ARG A 794 -23.23 -15.71 30.33
C ARG A 794 -24.01 -14.80 29.39
N VAL A 795 -24.37 -15.34 28.23
CA VAL A 795 -24.89 -14.58 27.08
C VAL A 795 -26.36 -14.86 26.80
N GLU A 796 -26.96 -15.84 27.47
CA GLU A 796 -28.29 -16.37 27.19
C GLU A 796 -29.37 -15.29 27.28
N ALA A 797 -29.34 -14.48 28.34
CA ALA A 797 -30.27 -13.37 28.52
C ALA A 797 -30.10 -12.29 27.43
N GLY A 798 -28.85 -11.91 27.14
CA GLY A 798 -28.54 -10.92 26.10
C GLY A 798 -28.89 -11.41 24.69
N ALA A 799 -28.69 -12.69 24.40
CA ALA A 799 -29.09 -13.32 23.14
C ALA A 799 -30.62 -13.35 22.99
N GLY A 800 -31.35 -13.62 24.08
CA GLY A 800 -32.82 -13.52 24.12
C GLY A 800 -33.32 -12.10 23.86
N HIS A 801 -32.68 -11.08 24.45
CA HIS A 801 -32.99 -9.68 24.19
C HIS A 801 -32.69 -9.26 22.75
N LEU A 802 -31.55 -9.68 22.20
CA LEU A 802 -31.21 -9.40 20.80
C LEU A 802 -32.21 -10.06 19.86
N ARG A 803 -32.58 -11.34 20.08
CA ARG A 803 -33.61 -12.02 19.28
C ARG A 803 -34.91 -11.22 19.26
N ARG A 804 -35.39 -10.81 20.44
CA ARG A 804 -36.59 -9.99 20.57
C ARG A 804 -36.43 -8.64 19.86
N GLY A 805 -35.28 -7.99 19.99
CA GLY A 805 -34.97 -6.73 19.31
C GLY A 805 -35.01 -6.83 17.78
N ILE A 806 -34.60 -7.98 17.23
CA ILE A 806 -34.69 -8.28 15.81
C ILE A 806 -36.17 -8.51 15.41
N GLU A 807 -36.90 -9.31 16.18
CA GLU A 807 -38.32 -9.62 15.92
C GLU A 807 -39.22 -8.38 16.00
N THR A 808 -38.94 -7.44 16.90
CA THR A 808 -39.70 -6.19 17.06
C THR A 808 -39.25 -5.07 16.11
N GLY A 809 -38.17 -5.28 15.35
CA GLY A 809 -37.60 -4.26 14.45
C GLY A 809 -36.77 -3.17 15.14
N ALA A 810 -36.46 -3.32 16.43
CA ALA A 810 -35.51 -2.44 17.14
C ALA A 810 -34.07 -2.60 16.62
N VAL A 811 -33.74 -3.78 16.08
CA VAL A 811 -32.50 -4.07 15.34
C VAL A 811 -32.87 -4.53 13.94
N ARG A 812 -32.43 -3.79 12.93
CA ARG A 812 -32.71 -4.05 11.51
C ARG A 812 -31.42 -4.41 10.77
N PHE A 813 -31.56 -5.13 9.66
CA PHE A 813 -30.47 -5.50 8.78
C PHE A 813 -30.73 -5.02 7.36
N SER A 814 -29.66 -4.79 6.60
CA SER A 814 -29.73 -4.42 5.19
C SER A 814 -30.45 -5.45 4.31
N HIS A 815 -30.47 -6.72 4.73
CA HIS A 815 -31.15 -7.78 3.99
C HIS A 815 -31.68 -8.91 4.92
N PRO A 816 -32.87 -9.49 4.67
CA PRO A 816 -33.46 -10.55 5.50
C PRO A 816 -32.57 -11.78 5.72
N ARG A 817 -31.79 -12.19 4.71
CA ARG A 817 -30.81 -13.29 4.85
C ARG A 817 -29.78 -13.09 5.95
N TRP A 818 -29.34 -11.84 6.21
CA TRP A 818 -28.42 -11.55 7.30
C TRP A 818 -29.09 -11.71 8.66
N GLN A 819 -30.35 -11.27 8.75
CA GLN A 819 -31.20 -11.50 9.92
C GLN A 819 -31.38 -13.00 10.20
N GLU A 820 -31.72 -13.81 9.20
CA GLU A 820 -31.86 -15.26 9.33
C GLU A 820 -30.55 -15.92 9.83
N ARG A 821 -29.41 -15.51 9.27
CA ARG A 821 -28.08 -16.01 9.67
C ARG A 821 -27.76 -15.68 11.13
N VAL A 822 -28.10 -14.47 11.59
CA VAL A 822 -27.91 -14.08 12.99
C VAL A 822 -28.87 -14.85 13.91
N LEU A 823 -30.16 -14.95 13.57
CA LEU A 823 -31.15 -15.69 14.36
C LEU A 823 -30.76 -17.17 14.52
N ALA A 824 -30.29 -17.81 13.45
CA ALA A 824 -29.78 -19.17 13.49
C ALA A 824 -28.56 -19.29 14.41
N HIS A 825 -27.64 -18.31 14.38
CA HIS A 825 -26.49 -18.28 15.27
C HIS A 825 -26.89 -18.13 16.75
N LEU A 826 -27.91 -17.31 17.06
CA LEU A 826 -28.42 -17.11 18.42
C LEU A 826 -29.12 -18.35 19.02
N ALA A 827 -29.57 -19.30 18.19
CA ALA A 827 -30.31 -20.47 18.67
C ALA A 827 -29.43 -21.50 19.42
N GLY A 828 -28.12 -21.54 19.14
CA GLY A 828 -27.17 -22.50 19.71
C GLY A 828 -25.98 -21.85 20.40
N LEU A 829 -26.16 -20.65 20.95
CA LEU A 829 -25.06 -19.84 21.49
C LEU A 829 -24.69 -20.32 22.90
N GLU A 830 -23.44 -20.76 23.07
CA GLU A 830 -22.87 -21.14 24.36
C GLU A 830 -22.26 -19.91 25.08
N PRO A 831 -22.06 -19.96 26.41
CA PRO A 831 -21.29 -18.96 27.15
C PRO A 831 -20.00 -18.56 26.43
N TRP A 832 -19.76 -17.26 26.34
CA TRP A 832 -18.71 -16.70 25.51
C TRP A 832 -17.37 -16.67 26.26
N CYS A 833 -16.40 -17.45 25.83
CA CYS A 833 -15.04 -17.46 26.41
C CYS A 833 -14.27 -16.18 26.05
N ILE A 834 -13.92 -15.39 27.06
CA ILE A 834 -13.26 -14.08 26.91
C ILE A 834 -11.79 -14.06 27.34
N SER A 835 -11.28 -15.07 28.05
CA SER A 835 -9.86 -15.16 28.42
C SER A 835 -8.98 -15.76 27.32
N ARG A 836 -7.71 -15.35 27.26
CA ARG A 836 -6.68 -15.83 26.32
C ARG A 836 -5.31 -15.91 26.98
N GLN A 837 -4.49 -16.88 26.56
CA GLN A 837 -3.17 -17.21 27.14
C GLN A 837 -2.00 -16.68 26.29
N HIS A 838 -2.20 -15.59 25.55
CA HIS A 838 -1.14 -14.89 24.81
C HIS A 838 -0.79 -13.56 25.49
N TRP A 839 0.30 -12.92 25.08
CA TRP A 839 0.87 -11.77 25.80
C TRP A 839 0.31 -10.42 25.33
N TRP A 840 -0.09 -10.30 24.07
CA TRP A 840 -0.62 -9.05 23.52
C TRP A 840 -2.15 -8.95 23.64
N GLY A 841 -2.65 -7.92 24.35
CA GLY A 841 -4.07 -7.62 24.50
C GLY A 841 -4.33 -6.76 25.74
N ASN A 842 -5.61 -6.54 26.07
CA ASN A 842 -5.99 -5.93 27.34
C ASN A 842 -5.90 -6.98 28.45
N GLU A 843 -5.18 -6.70 29.52
CA GLU A 843 -5.02 -7.63 30.65
C GLU A 843 -6.36 -7.86 31.37
N ILE A 844 -6.53 -9.06 31.92
CA ILE A 844 -7.65 -9.32 32.83
C ILE A 844 -7.32 -8.66 34.19
N PRO A 845 -8.14 -7.73 34.71
CA PRO A 845 -7.80 -6.96 35.92
C PRO A 845 -7.39 -7.78 37.14
N GLU A 846 -7.96 -8.98 37.29
CA GLU A 846 -7.73 -9.88 38.43
C GLU A 846 -6.72 -10.99 38.14
N ASN A 847 -6.28 -11.12 36.89
CA ASN A 847 -5.29 -12.09 36.47
C ASN A 847 -4.46 -11.54 35.30
N PRO A 848 -3.44 -10.70 35.59
CA PRO A 848 -2.65 -10.05 34.55
C PRO A 848 -1.81 -11.05 33.73
N GLN A 849 -1.75 -12.33 34.13
CA GLN A 849 -1.09 -13.35 33.31
C GLN A 849 -1.88 -13.69 32.04
N GLU A 850 -3.19 -13.42 32.02
CA GLU A 850 -4.09 -13.63 30.88
C GLU A 850 -4.55 -12.29 30.29
N VAL A 851 -4.96 -12.33 29.02
CA VAL A 851 -5.54 -11.17 28.34
C VAL A 851 -6.96 -11.46 27.87
N LEU A 852 -7.76 -10.40 27.74
CA LEU A 852 -9.10 -10.42 27.19
C LEU A 852 -9.05 -10.59 25.66
N SER A 853 -10.03 -11.31 25.13
CA SER A 853 -10.17 -11.49 23.69
C SER A 853 -10.32 -10.15 22.95
N THR A 854 -9.81 -10.08 21.72
CA THR A 854 -9.98 -8.90 20.86
C THR A 854 -11.44 -8.50 20.70
N TRP A 855 -12.33 -9.49 20.55
CA TRP A 855 -13.77 -9.27 20.41
C TRP A 855 -14.41 -8.68 21.67
N PHE A 856 -13.92 -9.02 22.87
CA PHE A 856 -14.33 -8.37 24.12
C PHE A 856 -13.90 -6.91 24.17
N SER A 857 -12.66 -6.63 23.74
CA SER A 857 -12.18 -5.25 23.62
C SER A 857 -13.02 -4.44 22.63
N LEU A 858 -13.45 -5.07 21.53
CA LEU A 858 -14.29 -4.43 20.53
C LEU A 858 -15.76 -4.27 20.95
N ALA A 859 -16.28 -5.10 21.86
CA ALA A 859 -17.59 -4.86 22.47
C ALA A 859 -17.57 -3.59 23.34
N ALA A 860 -16.50 -3.39 24.12
CA ALA A 860 -16.28 -2.15 24.86
C ALA A 860 -16.09 -0.96 23.91
N TRP A 861 -15.36 -1.15 22.80
CA TRP A 861 -15.19 -0.14 21.75
C TRP A 861 -16.53 0.31 21.17
N SER A 862 -17.46 -0.62 20.89
CA SER A 862 -18.80 -0.29 20.38
C SER A 862 -19.60 0.55 21.37
N LEU A 863 -19.56 0.18 22.66
CA LEU A 863 -20.21 0.93 23.74
C LEU A 863 -19.57 2.31 23.93
N GLN A 864 -18.24 2.39 23.86
CA GLN A 864 -17.50 3.65 23.85
C GLN A 864 -17.91 4.55 22.69
N GLY A 865 -18.03 3.93 21.51
CA GLY A 865 -18.61 4.54 20.33
C GLY A 865 -19.99 5.12 20.58
N ALA A 866 -20.89 4.44 21.29
CA ALA A 866 -22.21 4.95 21.62
C ALA A 866 -22.20 6.09 22.67
N GLY A 867 -21.11 6.26 23.45
CA GLY A 867 -20.98 7.27 24.49
C GLY A 867 -20.94 6.71 25.91
N TRP A 868 -20.97 5.39 26.08
CA TRP A 868 -20.69 4.73 27.35
C TRP A 868 -19.18 4.75 27.64
N PRO A 869 -18.70 4.83 28.89
CA PRO A 869 -19.46 4.86 30.12
C PRO A 869 -19.79 6.27 30.62
N ALA A 870 -19.48 7.32 29.83
CA ALA A 870 -19.83 8.69 30.20
C ALA A 870 -21.35 8.86 30.33
N GLN A 871 -22.11 8.19 29.45
CA GLN A 871 -23.55 8.01 29.55
C GLN A 871 -23.85 6.54 29.90
N PRO A 872 -24.49 6.24 31.04
CA PRO A 872 -24.76 4.85 31.45
C PRO A 872 -25.66 4.08 30.48
N VAL A 873 -26.66 4.76 29.90
CA VAL A 873 -27.58 4.21 28.89
C VAL A 873 -27.54 5.12 27.66
N PRO A 874 -26.50 5.01 26.82
CA PRO A 874 -26.36 5.87 25.66
C PRO A 874 -27.47 5.60 24.63
N ALA A 875 -27.68 6.56 23.73
CA ALA A 875 -28.45 6.31 22.52
C ALA A 875 -27.71 5.27 21.65
N ALA A 876 -28.47 4.39 21.00
CA ALA A 876 -27.89 3.43 20.07
C ALA A 876 -27.30 4.16 18.86
N ILE A 877 -26.20 3.63 18.33
CA ILE A 877 -25.66 4.03 17.04
C ILE A 877 -26.69 3.66 15.97
N GLU A 878 -27.07 4.63 15.16
CA GLU A 878 -28.22 4.47 14.25
C GLU A 878 -27.90 3.46 13.15
N GLU A 879 -26.65 3.45 12.67
CA GLU A 879 -26.23 2.60 11.56
C GLU A 879 -24.77 2.17 11.69
N VAL A 880 -24.48 0.90 11.41
CA VAL A 880 -23.12 0.35 11.35
C VAL A 880 -22.84 -0.35 10.03
N PHE A 881 -21.73 -0.01 9.37
CA PHE A 881 -21.25 -0.69 8.17
C PHE A 881 -20.25 -1.79 8.54
N VAL A 882 -20.47 -3.00 8.04
CA VAL A 882 -19.68 -4.17 8.41
C VAL A 882 -19.62 -5.19 7.27
N ASP A 883 -18.53 -5.96 7.21
CA ASP A 883 -18.44 -7.12 6.33
C ASP A 883 -18.99 -8.41 7.00
N PRO A 884 -19.31 -9.46 6.23
CA PRO A 884 -19.84 -10.72 6.74
C PRO A 884 -19.00 -11.41 7.82
N ASP A 885 -17.68 -11.27 7.81
CA ASP A 885 -16.81 -11.95 8.77
C ASP A 885 -16.92 -11.29 10.16
N LEU A 886 -17.09 -9.97 10.20
CA LEU A 886 -17.23 -9.20 11.44
C LEU A 886 -18.66 -9.16 11.99
N LEU A 887 -19.67 -9.51 11.19
CA LEU A 887 -21.07 -9.59 11.64
C LEU A 887 -21.23 -10.51 12.86
N LEU A 888 -20.74 -11.75 12.77
CA LEU A 888 -20.89 -12.74 13.86
C LEU A 888 -19.80 -12.61 14.92
N ARG A 889 -18.61 -12.10 14.55
CA ARG A 889 -17.44 -12.04 15.45
C ARG A 889 -17.41 -10.79 16.32
N TRP A 890 -17.99 -9.69 15.85
CA TRP A 890 -17.97 -8.40 16.53
C TRP A 890 -19.35 -7.82 16.77
N VAL A 891 -20.21 -7.70 15.74
CA VAL A 891 -21.50 -7.01 15.88
C VAL A 891 -22.43 -7.77 16.82
N VAL A 892 -22.58 -9.09 16.65
CA VAL A 892 -23.45 -9.90 17.52
C VAL A 892 -22.99 -9.88 18.98
N PRO A 893 -21.71 -10.14 19.33
CA PRO A 893 -21.24 -10.00 20.70
C PRO A 893 -21.42 -8.59 21.27
N SER A 894 -21.18 -7.54 20.47
CA SER A 894 -21.38 -6.15 20.90
C SER A 894 -22.84 -5.87 21.25
N GLN A 895 -23.79 -6.37 20.46
CA GLN A 895 -25.22 -6.23 20.73
C GLN A 895 -25.65 -6.98 22.00
N ILE A 896 -25.19 -8.22 22.18
CA ILE A 896 -25.48 -9.02 23.37
C ILE A 896 -24.99 -8.29 24.63
N VAL A 897 -23.72 -7.85 24.62
CA VAL A 897 -23.14 -7.12 25.75
C VAL A 897 -23.87 -5.81 25.99
N ALA A 898 -24.25 -5.07 24.94
CA ALA A 898 -25.00 -3.83 25.09
C ALA A 898 -26.35 -4.05 25.77
N TYR A 899 -27.09 -5.11 25.41
CA TYR A 899 -28.33 -5.47 26.10
C TYR A 899 -28.11 -5.84 27.56
N LEU A 900 -27.02 -6.57 27.86
CA LEU A 900 -26.71 -6.97 29.24
C LEU A 900 -26.35 -5.76 30.13
N ILE A 901 -25.64 -4.78 29.58
CA ILE A 901 -25.13 -3.63 30.34
C ILE A 901 -26.10 -2.44 30.36
N THR A 902 -26.72 -2.15 29.22
CA THR A 902 -27.51 -0.92 29.02
C THR A 902 -29.01 -1.18 28.84
N GLY A 903 -29.41 -2.45 28.68
CA GLY A 903 -30.80 -2.82 28.36
C GLY A 903 -31.25 -2.46 26.94
N ARG A 904 -30.33 -1.93 26.10
CA ARG A 904 -30.62 -1.43 24.74
C ARG A 904 -29.61 -1.99 23.73
N PRO A 905 -29.97 -2.03 22.43
CA PRO A 905 -29.00 -2.37 21.40
C PRO A 905 -27.94 -1.26 21.28
N VAL A 906 -26.73 -1.62 20.88
CA VAL A 906 -25.68 -0.64 20.53
C VAL A 906 -25.80 -0.18 19.08
N PHE A 907 -26.34 -1.01 18.18
CA PHE A 907 -26.60 -0.66 16.78
C PHE A 907 -28.07 -0.86 16.42
N GLN A 908 -28.71 0.13 15.78
CA GLN A 908 -30.11 0.00 15.34
C GLN A 908 -30.22 -0.60 13.94
N HIS A 909 -29.36 -0.19 13.00
CA HIS A 909 -29.35 -0.70 11.64
C HIS A 909 -27.98 -1.27 11.28
N ILE A 910 -27.93 -2.54 10.88
CA ILE A 910 -26.70 -3.25 10.53
C ILE A 910 -26.61 -3.38 9.01
N GLN A 911 -25.74 -2.58 8.42
CA GLN A 911 -25.43 -2.55 7.00
C GLN A 911 -24.31 -3.53 6.68
N VAL A 912 -24.69 -4.71 6.17
CA VAL A 912 -23.72 -5.74 5.78
C VAL A 912 -23.40 -5.60 4.29
N HIS A 913 -22.17 -5.21 3.97
CA HIS A 913 -21.67 -5.11 2.60
C HIS A 913 -20.80 -6.32 2.24
N GLY A 914 -20.72 -6.71 0.97
CA GLY A 914 -19.86 -7.83 0.55
C GLY A 914 -18.40 -7.66 0.95
N SER A 915 -17.73 -8.76 1.32
CA SER A 915 -16.29 -8.76 1.57
C SER A 915 -15.55 -8.51 0.27
N LEU A 916 -14.80 -7.40 0.19
CA LEU A 916 -14.11 -7.04 -1.05
C LEU A 916 -12.96 -8.01 -1.34
N GLN A 917 -13.05 -8.66 -2.49
CA GLN A 917 -11.99 -9.43 -3.11
C GLN A 917 -11.52 -8.65 -4.33
N ILE A 918 -10.21 -8.47 -4.45
CA ILE A 918 -9.66 -8.01 -5.73
C ILE A 918 -9.58 -9.25 -6.59
N SER A 919 -10.15 -9.18 -7.79
CA SER A 919 -10.10 -10.29 -8.72
C SER A 919 -8.70 -10.54 -9.26
N GLU A 920 -7.63 -9.93 -8.73
CA GLU A 920 -6.39 -9.58 -9.43
C GLU A 920 -5.19 -9.31 -8.44
N ARG A 921 -4.02 -9.97 -8.60
CA ARG A 921 -2.92 -10.02 -7.60
C ARG A 921 -1.65 -9.22 -7.92
N ALA A 922 -1.34 -9.00 -9.20
CA ALA A 922 -0.07 -8.39 -9.60
C ALA A 922 -0.19 -7.74 -10.98
N LEU A 923 0.48 -6.59 -11.14
CA LEU A 923 0.69 -5.93 -12.43
C LEU A 923 1.72 -6.77 -13.21
N LEU A 924 1.27 -7.49 -14.24
CA LEU A 924 2.14 -8.30 -15.09
C LEU A 924 2.23 -7.67 -16.48
N PRO A 925 3.43 -7.59 -17.08
CA PRO A 925 3.53 -7.26 -18.49
C PRO A 925 2.66 -8.23 -19.29
N GLN A 926 1.86 -7.72 -20.22
CA GLN A 926 1.15 -8.54 -21.18
C GLN A 926 2.17 -9.22 -22.10
N PRO A 927 2.16 -10.56 -22.23
CA PRO A 927 3.07 -11.25 -23.15
C PRO A 927 2.80 -10.80 -24.59
N GLY A 928 3.79 -10.20 -25.24
CA GLY A 928 3.66 -9.71 -26.62
C GLY A 928 3.02 -8.33 -26.78
N ALA A 929 2.73 -7.60 -25.68
CA ALA A 929 2.33 -6.20 -25.77
C ALA A 929 3.48 -5.36 -26.31
N ALA A 930 3.19 -4.53 -27.30
CA ALA A 930 4.17 -3.66 -27.93
C ALA A 930 4.65 -2.59 -26.95
N GLU A 931 5.95 -2.27 -27.01
CA GLU A 931 6.64 -1.34 -26.09
C GLU A 931 6.16 0.12 -26.19
N ASP A 932 5.28 0.45 -27.14
CA ASP A 932 4.75 1.79 -27.39
C ASP A 932 3.35 2.03 -26.82
N LEU A 933 2.67 0.99 -26.32
CA LEU A 933 1.38 1.10 -25.63
C LEU A 933 1.49 1.95 -24.36
N ALA A 934 0.42 2.51 -23.81
CA ALA A 934 0.53 3.20 -22.52
C ALA A 934 0.95 2.19 -21.41
N ASP A 935 1.58 2.64 -20.32
CA ASP A 935 1.85 1.81 -19.11
C ASP A 935 0.58 1.13 -18.57
N GLU A 936 -0.58 1.66 -18.93
CA GLU A 936 -1.87 1.11 -18.59
C GLU A 936 -2.33 -0.06 -19.49
N GLU A 937 -1.77 -0.18 -20.70
CA GLU A 937 -2.11 -1.16 -21.73
C GLU A 937 -1.04 -2.26 -21.84
N ARG A 938 0.21 -1.94 -21.48
CA ARG A 938 1.33 -2.89 -21.41
C ARG A 938 1.20 -3.90 -20.28
N PHE A 939 0.41 -3.58 -19.26
CA PHE A 939 0.31 -4.38 -18.06
C PHE A 939 -1.13 -4.80 -17.81
N HIS A 940 -1.32 -6.08 -17.48
CA HIS A 940 -2.59 -6.63 -17.05
C HIS A 940 -2.47 -7.10 -15.61
N PHE A 941 -3.56 -7.05 -14.87
CA PHE A 941 -3.57 -7.66 -13.56
C PHE A 941 -3.81 -9.19 -13.67
N ARG A 942 -3.04 -9.98 -12.92
CA ARG A 942 -3.23 -11.44 -12.87
C ARG A 942 -4.47 -11.79 -12.05
N MET A 943 -5.47 -12.45 -12.64
CA MET A 943 -6.68 -12.79 -11.90
C MET A 943 -6.45 -13.70 -10.68
N VAL A 944 -6.96 -13.32 -9.51
CA VAL A 944 -7.03 -14.09 -8.27
C VAL A 944 -8.41 -13.94 -7.63
N ARG A 945 -9.21 -15.00 -7.63
CA ARG A 945 -10.52 -15.05 -6.94
C ARG A 945 -10.35 -15.47 -5.47
N ARG A 946 -9.61 -14.68 -4.69
CA ARG A 946 -9.38 -14.94 -3.25
C ARG A 946 -9.40 -13.64 -2.44
N PRO A 947 -9.84 -13.66 -1.17
CA PRO A 947 -9.73 -12.51 -0.27
C PRO A 947 -8.30 -11.97 -0.17
N MET A 948 -8.16 -10.66 0.00
CA MET A 948 -6.86 -10.04 0.26
C MET A 948 -6.35 -10.45 1.63
N ARG A 949 -5.19 -11.11 1.66
CA ARG A 949 -4.49 -11.49 2.87
C ARG A 949 -2.99 -11.32 2.68
N HIS A 950 -2.31 -10.74 3.66
CA HIS A 950 -0.84 -10.61 3.65
C HIS A 950 -0.16 -11.96 3.45
N SER A 951 -0.67 -13.02 4.09
CA SER A 951 -0.16 -14.39 3.93
C SER A 951 -0.26 -14.95 2.50
N LEU A 952 -1.16 -14.41 1.67
CA LEU A 952 -1.33 -14.81 0.28
C LEU A 952 -0.55 -13.92 -0.69
N GLY A 953 0.10 -12.85 -0.20
CA GLY A 953 0.84 -11.89 -1.03
C GLY A 953 -0.01 -11.30 -2.16
N ASN A 954 -1.30 -11.04 -1.90
CA ASN A 954 -2.26 -10.45 -2.85
C ASN A 954 -2.82 -9.12 -2.35
N VAL A 955 -2.08 -8.42 -1.49
CA VAL A 955 -2.49 -7.14 -0.88
C VAL A 955 -2.18 -5.98 -1.82
N VAL A 956 -3.19 -5.17 -2.12
CA VAL A 956 -3.03 -3.89 -2.81
C VAL A 956 -3.17 -2.76 -1.80
N GLN A 957 -2.15 -1.90 -1.74
CA GLN A 957 -2.12 -0.72 -0.88
C GLN A 957 -2.93 0.43 -1.53
N PRO A 958 -3.89 1.05 -0.82
CA PRO A 958 -4.64 2.19 -1.33
C PRO A 958 -3.77 3.36 -1.78
N SER A 959 -2.70 3.67 -1.06
CA SER A 959 -1.78 4.78 -1.40
C SER A 959 -1.17 4.64 -2.80
N THR A 960 -0.94 3.40 -3.26
CA THR A 960 -0.48 3.13 -4.64
C THR A 960 -1.58 3.43 -5.66
N LEU A 961 -2.83 3.09 -5.36
CA LEU A 961 -3.96 3.36 -6.24
C LEU A 961 -4.34 4.86 -6.24
N ILE A 962 -4.31 5.52 -5.10
CA ILE A 962 -4.57 6.97 -4.98
C ILE A 962 -3.56 7.75 -5.82
N ARG A 963 -2.27 7.40 -5.75
CA ARG A 963 -1.23 8.02 -6.61
C ARG A 963 -1.49 7.82 -8.11
N ARG A 964 -2.08 6.69 -8.50
CA ARG A 964 -2.34 6.35 -9.91
C ARG A 964 -3.64 6.95 -10.45
N PHE A 965 -4.71 6.96 -9.65
CA PHE A 965 -6.06 7.29 -10.10
C PHE A 965 -6.59 8.62 -9.52
N GLY A 966 -6.08 9.08 -8.38
CA GLY A 966 -6.71 10.09 -7.52
C GLY A 966 -7.71 9.45 -6.55
N ALA A 967 -7.93 10.08 -5.39
CA ALA A 967 -8.84 9.57 -4.36
C ALA A 967 -10.28 9.49 -4.87
N ASP A 968 -10.78 10.53 -5.53
CA ASP A 968 -12.18 10.57 -5.99
C ASP A 968 -12.49 9.56 -7.10
N ALA A 969 -11.56 9.37 -8.04
CA ALA A 969 -11.71 8.34 -9.05
C ALA A 969 -11.73 6.94 -8.44
N LEU A 970 -10.90 6.71 -7.41
CA LEU A 970 -10.87 5.46 -6.67
C LEU A 970 -12.18 5.25 -5.89
N ARG A 971 -12.68 6.27 -5.18
CA ARG A 971 -13.99 6.22 -4.49
C ARG A 971 -15.12 5.86 -5.44
N LEU A 972 -15.19 6.54 -6.59
CA LEU A 972 -16.20 6.30 -7.61
C LEU A 972 -16.13 4.86 -8.14
N GLY A 973 -14.95 4.40 -8.53
CA GLY A 973 -14.74 3.03 -9.00
C GLY A 973 -15.05 1.98 -7.92
N TYR A 974 -14.79 2.30 -6.66
CA TYR A 974 -15.03 1.42 -5.54
C TYR A 974 -16.52 1.21 -5.26
N LEU A 975 -17.32 2.28 -5.32
CA LEU A 975 -18.78 2.19 -5.17
C LEU A 975 -19.42 1.32 -6.25
N LEU A 976 -18.86 1.26 -7.46
CA LEU A 976 -19.31 0.34 -8.51
C LEU A 976 -19.06 -1.15 -8.19
N CYS A 977 -18.26 -1.44 -7.17
CA CYS A 977 -17.93 -2.80 -6.74
C CYS A 977 -18.91 -3.34 -5.68
N VAL A 978 -19.58 -2.46 -4.93
CA VAL A 978 -20.49 -2.82 -3.84
C VAL A 978 -21.93 -2.79 -4.33
N GLU A 979 -22.65 -3.89 -4.18
CA GLU A 979 -24.07 -3.96 -4.58
C GLU A 979 -24.99 -3.52 -3.44
N SER A 980 -26.15 -2.96 -3.78
CA SER A 980 -27.15 -2.54 -2.79
C SER A 980 -27.93 -3.70 -2.15
N GLY A 981 -27.85 -4.91 -2.71
CA GLY A 981 -28.60 -6.09 -2.28
C GLY A 981 -27.77 -7.06 -1.42
N PHE A 982 -28.26 -8.29 -1.26
CA PHE A 982 -27.50 -9.34 -0.59
C PHE A 982 -26.24 -9.70 -1.37
N GLN A 983 -25.08 -9.40 -0.81
CA GLN A 983 -23.79 -9.70 -1.40
C GLN A 983 -22.86 -10.23 -0.30
N GLU A 984 -22.41 -11.49 -0.40
CA GLU A 984 -21.38 -12.01 0.52
C GLU A 984 -19.97 -11.58 0.08
N VAL A 985 -19.74 -11.48 -1.23
CA VAL A 985 -18.44 -11.17 -1.83
C VAL A 985 -18.61 -10.05 -2.84
N ALA A 986 -17.87 -8.96 -2.66
CA ALA A 986 -17.76 -7.87 -3.63
C ALA A 986 -16.48 -8.07 -4.46
N SER A 987 -16.55 -7.94 -5.78
CA SER A 987 -15.38 -8.11 -6.66
C SER A 987 -14.93 -6.76 -7.20
N ALA A 988 -13.75 -6.30 -6.78
CA ALA A 988 -13.07 -5.17 -7.39
C ALA A 988 -12.32 -5.64 -8.65
N SER A 989 -12.65 -5.04 -9.80
CA SER A 989 -11.96 -5.26 -11.06
C SER A 989 -11.35 -3.97 -11.58
N GLU A 990 -10.24 -4.09 -12.31
CA GLU A 990 -9.60 -2.96 -12.97
C GLU A 990 -10.58 -2.17 -13.87
N SER A 991 -11.46 -2.87 -14.61
CA SER A 991 -12.47 -2.24 -15.47
C SER A 991 -13.35 -1.25 -14.70
N LYS A 992 -13.81 -1.61 -13.50
CA LYS A 992 -14.63 -0.73 -12.66
C LYS A 992 -13.84 0.47 -12.12
N LEU A 993 -12.60 0.25 -11.68
CA LEU A 993 -11.72 1.33 -11.20
C LEU A 993 -11.36 2.32 -12.32
N ARG A 994 -11.04 1.81 -13.51
CA ARG A 994 -10.77 2.60 -14.72
C ARG A 994 -11.98 3.40 -15.17
N ARG A 995 -13.18 2.84 -15.04
CA ARG A 995 -14.42 3.54 -15.38
C ARG A 995 -14.58 4.82 -14.55
N GLY A 996 -14.26 4.76 -13.24
CA GLY A 996 -14.25 5.94 -12.37
C GLY A 996 -13.28 7.03 -12.86
N ARG A 997 -12.02 6.67 -13.13
CA ARG A 997 -11.02 7.60 -13.67
C ARG A 997 -11.42 8.19 -15.01
N LYS A 998 -11.91 7.37 -15.93
CA LYS A 998 -12.34 7.81 -17.27
C LYS A 998 -13.45 8.86 -17.17
N ALA A 999 -14.39 8.69 -16.25
CA ALA A 999 -15.43 9.69 -16.01
C ALA A 999 -14.85 11.00 -15.49
N VAL A 1000 -14.00 10.97 -14.45
CA VAL A 1000 -13.36 12.19 -13.91
C VAL A 1000 -12.56 12.92 -14.99
N HIS A 1001 -11.72 12.22 -15.75
CA HIS A 1001 -10.96 12.79 -16.86
C HIS A 1001 -11.87 13.39 -17.95
N LEU A 1002 -12.95 12.70 -18.32
CA LEU A 1002 -13.90 13.19 -19.32
C LEU A 1002 -14.54 14.51 -18.91
N LEU A 1003 -14.98 14.62 -17.65
CA LEU A 1003 -15.56 15.86 -17.11
C LEU A 1003 -14.57 17.02 -17.23
N LEU A 1004 -13.35 16.83 -16.72
CA LEU A 1004 -12.31 17.87 -16.72
C LEU A 1004 -11.92 18.30 -18.13
N ALA A 1005 -11.70 17.35 -19.03
CA ALA A 1005 -11.34 17.62 -20.42
C ALA A 1005 -12.45 18.37 -21.17
N LYS A 1006 -13.72 17.97 -21.00
CA LYS A 1006 -14.85 18.62 -21.66
C LYS A 1006 -15.14 20.01 -21.11
N LEU A 1007 -14.98 20.20 -19.80
CA LEU A 1007 -15.17 21.50 -19.15
C LEU A 1007 -14.08 22.50 -19.58
N ALA A 1008 -12.80 22.07 -19.58
CA ALA A 1008 -11.69 22.89 -20.05
C ALA A 1008 -11.84 23.24 -21.54
N GLY A 1009 -12.18 22.25 -22.38
CA GLY A 1009 -12.40 22.45 -23.81
C GLY A 1009 -13.54 23.43 -24.12
N LEU A 1010 -14.65 23.35 -23.38
CA LEU A 1010 -15.76 24.30 -23.51
C LEU A 1010 -15.35 25.72 -23.12
N HIS A 1011 -14.65 25.89 -22.02
CA HIS A 1011 -14.18 27.21 -21.59
C HIS A 1011 -13.26 27.85 -22.63
N ASN A 1012 -12.29 27.09 -23.15
CA ASN A 1012 -11.37 27.56 -24.19
C ASN A 1012 -12.10 27.93 -25.49
N LEU A 1013 -13.16 27.20 -25.84
CA LEU A 1013 -13.96 27.48 -27.04
C LEU A 1013 -14.84 28.72 -26.88
N LEU A 1014 -15.45 28.89 -25.71
CA LEU A 1014 -16.47 29.90 -25.46
C LEU A 1014 -15.89 31.27 -25.08
N GLY A 1015 -14.71 31.30 -24.46
CA GLY A 1015 -14.09 32.51 -23.93
C GLY A 1015 -14.84 33.06 -22.71
N GLU A 1016 -14.60 34.34 -22.39
CA GLU A 1016 -15.24 35.05 -21.26
C GLU A 1016 -16.77 35.05 -21.38
N ALA A 1017 -17.44 34.94 -20.23
CA ALA A 1017 -18.90 34.96 -20.15
C ALA A 1017 -19.44 36.30 -20.66
N LYS A 1018 -20.47 36.25 -21.50
CA LYS A 1018 -21.19 37.44 -21.98
C LYS A 1018 -22.66 37.33 -21.57
N PRO A 1019 -23.25 38.37 -20.96
CA PRO A 1019 -24.66 38.37 -20.63
C PRO A 1019 -25.52 38.39 -21.91
N GLY A 1020 -26.46 37.46 -22.00
CA GLY A 1020 -27.47 37.41 -23.06
C GLY A 1020 -27.26 36.31 -24.11
N GLY A 1021 -28.38 35.81 -24.62
CA GLY A 1021 -28.47 34.74 -25.62
C GLY A 1021 -29.82 34.02 -25.55
N GLU A 1022 -30.27 33.44 -26.66
CA GLU A 1022 -31.48 32.62 -26.68
C GLU A 1022 -31.13 31.16 -26.33
N ALA A 1023 -31.74 30.65 -25.25
CA ALA A 1023 -31.54 29.28 -24.80
C ALA A 1023 -32.08 28.26 -25.81
N ARG A 1024 -31.23 27.32 -26.21
CA ARG A 1024 -31.57 26.30 -27.20
C ARG A 1024 -32.19 25.06 -26.53
N PRO A 1025 -32.91 24.21 -27.29
CA PRO A 1025 -33.47 22.98 -26.74
C PRO A 1025 -32.43 22.07 -26.07
N ALA A 1026 -31.19 22.02 -26.59
CA ALA A 1026 -30.09 21.27 -25.97
C ALA A 1026 -29.66 21.81 -24.59
N ASP A 1027 -29.71 23.13 -24.37
CA ASP A 1027 -29.41 23.76 -23.08
C ASP A 1027 -30.45 23.34 -22.03
N ARG A 1028 -31.73 23.51 -22.40
CA ARG A 1028 -32.89 23.18 -21.55
C ARG A 1028 -32.96 21.68 -21.25
N TRP A 1029 -32.62 20.85 -22.23
CA TRP A 1029 -32.57 19.39 -22.07
C TRP A 1029 -31.51 18.95 -21.05
N LEU A 1030 -30.29 19.50 -21.11
CA LEU A 1030 -29.24 19.14 -20.16
C LEU A 1030 -29.61 19.56 -18.72
N ILE A 1031 -30.28 20.71 -18.56
CA ILE A 1031 -30.82 21.13 -17.27
C ILE A 1031 -31.87 20.13 -16.75
N ALA A 1032 -32.85 19.76 -17.58
CA ALA A 1032 -33.86 18.77 -17.22
C ALA A 1032 -33.23 17.42 -16.79
N GLN A 1033 -32.24 16.93 -17.54
CA GLN A 1033 -31.48 15.72 -17.18
C GLN A 1033 -30.75 15.86 -15.85
N THR A 1034 -30.13 17.01 -15.58
CA THR A 1034 -29.40 17.25 -14.33
C THR A 1034 -30.36 17.35 -13.14
N VAL A 1035 -31.56 17.90 -13.34
CA VAL A 1035 -32.62 17.95 -12.32
C VAL A 1035 -33.05 16.54 -11.94
N ALA A 1036 -33.42 15.72 -12.92
CA ALA A 1036 -33.83 14.34 -12.70
C ALA A 1036 -32.71 13.46 -12.13
N ALA A 1037 -31.46 13.67 -12.56
CA ALA A 1037 -30.30 12.95 -12.03
C ALA A 1037 -30.09 13.27 -10.54
N ALA A 1038 -30.20 14.53 -10.13
CA ALA A 1038 -30.10 14.92 -8.73
C ALA A 1038 -31.22 14.29 -7.88
N ASP A 1039 -32.45 14.26 -8.39
CA ASP A 1039 -33.58 13.62 -7.69
C ASP A 1039 -33.38 12.09 -7.57
N ALA A 1040 -32.87 11.44 -8.63
CA ALA A 1040 -32.54 10.01 -8.60
C ALA A 1040 -31.42 9.70 -7.59
N VAL A 1041 -30.42 10.58 -7.48
CA VAL A 1041 -29.32 10.44 -6.51
C VAL A 1041 -29.81 10.69 -5.09
N HIS A 1042 -30.69 11.67 -4.88
CA HIS A 1042 -31.35 11.90 -3.60
C HIS A 1042 -32.08 10.64 -3.13
N ASN A 1043 -32.93 10.07 -3.99
CA ASN A 1043 -33.64 8.82 -3.71
C ASN A 1043 -32.68 7.65 -3.47
N ALA A 1044 -31.57 7.59 -4.23
CA ALA A 1044 -30.54 6.57 -4.03
C ALA A 1044 -29.83 6.72 -2.68
N TYR A 1045 -29.59 7.93 -2.17
CA TYR A 1045 -29.02 8.13 -0.84
C TYR A 1045 -30.00 7.79 0.29
N GLU A 1046 -31.29 8.08 0.12
CA GLU A 1046 -32.33 7.67 1.07
C GLU A 1046 -32.46 6.14 1.12
N ALA A 1047 -32.50 5.49 -0.05
CA ALA A 1047 -32.52 4.04 -0.19
C ALA A 1047 -31.16 3.37 0.05
N GLN A 1048 -30.09 4.14 0.25
CA GLN A 1048 -28.71 3.67 0.45
C GLN A 1048 -28.13 2.86 -0.72
N HIS A 1049 -28.57 3.14 -1.93
CA HIS A 1049 -28.10 2.54 -3.17
C HIS A 1049 -26.91 3.32 -3.76
N TYR A 1050 -25.78 3.36 -3.05
CA TYR A 1050 -24.63 4.20 -3.43
C TYR A 1050 -24.02 3.86 -4.79
N ALA A 1051 -24.07 2.58 -5.20
CA ALA A 1051 -23.65 2.17 -6.54
C ALA A 1051 -24.53 2.78 -7.64
N ALA A 1052 -25.84 2.91 -7.39
CA ALA A 1052 -26.74 3.55 -8.33
C ALA A 1052 -26.40 5.04 -8.47
N ALA A 1053 -26.13 5.74 -7.37
CA ALA A 1053 -25.67 7.13 -7.41
C ALA A 1053 -24.35 7.28 -8.19
N ALA A 1054 -23.38 6.38 -8.00
CA ALA A 1054 -22.14 6.35 -8.77
C ALA A 1054 -22.36 6.15 -10.28
N VAL A 1055 -23.31 5.30 -10.66
CA VAL A 1055 -23.69 5.09 -12.07
C VAL A 1055 -24.33 6.35 -12.66
N VAL A 1056 -25.27 6.99 -11.95
CA VAL A 1056 -25.91 8.23 -12.40
C VAL A 1056 -24.88 9.34 -12.61
N LEU A 1057 -23.85 9.45 -11.77
CA LEU A 1057 -22.76 10.41 -11.96
C LEU A 1057 -22.06 10.19 -13.31
N ILE A 1058 -21.70 8.95 -13.61
CA ILE A 1058 -21.00 8.59 -14.85
C ILE A 1058 -21.86 8.92 -16.06
N GLU A 1059 -23.14 8.52 -16.04
CA GLU A 1059 -24.10 8.81 -17.11
C GLU A 1059 -24.24 10.32 -17.35
N MET A 1060 -24.29 11.11 -16.27
CA MET A 1060 -24.45 12.56 -16.34
C MET A 1060 -23.19 13.25 -16.86
N ILE A 1061 -21.99 12.77 -16.49
CA ILE A 1061 -20.72 13.24 -17.06
C ILE A 1061 -20.66 12.95 -18.57
N GLU A 1062 -21.11 11.76 -18.99
CA GLU A 1062 -21.17 11.41 -20.40
C GLU A 1062 -22.20 12.29 -21.16
N ALA A 1063 -23.34 12.60 -20.55
CA ALA A 1063 -24.35 13.52 -21.11
C ALA A 1063 -23.78 14.94 -21.27
N PHE A 1064 -23.08 15.44 -20.25
CA PHE A 1064 -22.36 16.71 -20.32
C PHE A 1064 -21.32 16.71 -21.46
N GLY A 1065 -20.56 15.63 -21.61
CA GLY A 1065 -19.57 15.50 -22.69
C GLY A 1065 -20.19 15.51 -24.10
N ARG A 1066 -21.39 14.98 -24.28
CA ARG A 1066 -22.14 15.08 -25.55
C ARG A 1066 -22.67 16.48 -25.79
N TYR A 1067 -23.27 17.11 -24.78
CA TYR A 1067 -23.69 18.51 -24.86
C TYR A 1067 -22.54 19.42 -25.26
N ALA A 1068 -21.35 19.23 -24.66
CA ALA A 1068 -20.15 19.96 -25.01
C ALA A 1068 -19.79 19.84 -26.51
N ASN A 1069 -19.95 18.65 -27.08
CA ASN A 1069 -19.72 18.43 -28.52
C ASN A 1069 -20.77 19.14 -29.39
N VAL A 1070 -22.04 19.19 -28.97
CA VAL A 1070 -23.12 19.92 -29.68
C VAL A 1070 -22.79 21.42 -29.72
N VAL A 1071 -22.43 21.99 -28.58
CA VAL A 1071 -22.01 23.40 -28.47
C VAL A 1071 -20.78 23.66 -29.36
N ALA A 1072 -19.79 22.77 -29.33
CA ALA A 1072 -18.59 22.88 -30.16
C ALA A 1072 -18.91 22.86 -31.66
N ALA A 1073 -19.73 21.91 -32.12
CA ALA A 1073 -20.12 21.80 -33.51
C ALA A 1073 -20.87 23.05 -34.00
N ARG A 1074 -21.74 23.62 -33.15
CA ARG A 1074 -22.48 24.86 -33.49
C ARG A 1074 -21.57 26.07 -33.59
N LYS A 1075 -20.65 26.23 -32.63
CA LYS A 1075 -19.68 27.33 -32.64
C LYS A 1075 -18.76 27.25 -33.86
N GLN A 1076 -18.29 26.05 -34.21
CA GLN A 1076 -17.48 25.81 -35.41
C GLN A 1076 -18.26 26.09 -36.71
N ALA A 1077 -19.56 25.77 -36.73
CA ALA A 1077 -20.45 26.08 -37.85
C ALA A 1077 -20.92 27.55 -37.90
N GLY A 1078 -20.36 28.44 -37.09
CA GLY A 1078 -20.77 29.86 -37.01
C GLY A 1078 -22.22 30.08 -36.57
N SER A 1079 -22.88 29.06 -36.03
CA SER A 1079 -24.28 29.11 -35.59
C SER A 1079 -24.38 29.51 -34.12
N ASN A 1080 -25.54 30.04 -33.70
CA ASN A 1080 -25.78 30.39 -32.29
C ASN A 1080 -25.61 29.14 -31.39
N PRO A 1081 -24.62 29.12 -30.47
CA PRO A 1081 -24.36 27.97 -29.61
C PRO A 1081 -25.38 27.79 -28.48
N GLY A 1082 -26.30 28.74 -28.25
CA GLY A 1082 -27.24 28.76 -27.13
C GLY A 1082 -26.72 29.61 -25.97
N VAL A 1083 -27.02 29.18 -24.73
CA VAL A 1083 -26.55 29.85 -23.48
C VAL A 1083 -25.59 28.98 -22.66
N PRO A 1084 -24.50 28.45 -23.25
CA PRO A 1084 -23.69 27.41 -22.61
C PRO A 1084 -22.99 27.85 -21.33
N HIS A 1085 -22.66 29.13 -21.16
CA HIS A 1085 -22.09 29.63 -19.90
C HIS A 1085 -23.07 29.44 -18.73
N ALA A 1086 -24.34 29.85 -18.89
CA ALA A 1086 -25.36 29.73 -17.84
C ALA A 1086 -25.71 28.26 -17.58
N THR A 1087 -25.82 27.47 -18.65
CA THR A 1087 -26.08 26.03 -18.57
C THR A 1087 -24.96 25.30 -17.81
N VAL A 1088 -23.69 25.52 -18.16
CA VAL A 1088 -22.54 24.87 -17.51
C VAL A 1088 -22.46 25.23 -16.02
N ALA A 1089 -22.61 26.52 -15.68
CA ALA A 1089 -22.59 26.96 -14.28
C ALA A 1089 -23.68 26.28 -13.45
N ALA A 1090 -24.92 26.25 -13.97
CA ALA A 1090 -26.05 25.62 -13.29
C ALA A 1090 -25.88 24.10 -13.16
N VAL A 1091 -25.41 23.44 -14.21
CA VAL A 1091 -25.16 21.99 -14.20
C VAL A 1091 -24.09 21.65 -13.17
N ILE A 1092 -22.92 22.28 -13.24
CA ILE A 1092 -21.80 21.97 -12.32
C ILE A 1092 -22.17 22.28 -10.88
N ALA A 1093 -22.86 23.38 -10.58
CA ALA A 1093 -23.33 23.69 -9.23
C ALA A 1093 -24.25 22.59 -8.67
N ARG A 1094 -25.17 22.08 -9.50
CA ARG A 1094 -26.11 21.01 -9.10
C ARG A 1094 -25.42 19.66 -8.98
N LEU A 1095 -24.50 19.32 -9.88
CA LEU A 1095 -23.68 18.12 -9.76
C LEU A 1095 -22.80 18.15 -8.50
N ALA A 1096 -22.18 19.29 -8.21
CA ALA A 1096 -21.35 19.44 -7.01
C ALA A 1096 -22.14 19.21 -5.73
N THR A 1097 -23.36 19.75 -5.69
CA THR A 1097 -24.29 19.52 -4.56
C THR A 1097 -24.65 18.04 -4.43
N ALA A 1098 -25.12 17.41 -5.51
CA ALA A 1098 -25.61 16.03 -5.48
C ALA A 1098 -24.52 14.96 -5.28
N PHE A 1099 -23.30 15.19 -5.80
CA PHE A 1099 -22.25 14.18 -5.88
C PHE A 1099 -21.04 14.44 -5.00
N SER A 1100 -20.98 15.55 -4.25
CA SER A 1100 -19.96 15.77 -3.23
C SER A 1100 -19.86 14.66 -2.16
N PRO A 1101 -20.92 13.88 -1.82
CA PRO A 1101 -20.75 12.70 -0.96
C PRO A 1101 -19.84 11.62 -1.57
N ILE A 1102 -19.82 11.49 -2.90
CA ILE A 1102 -19.05 10.46 -3.62
C ILE A 1102 -17.68 10.97 -4.02
N CYS A 1103 -17.61 12.14 -4.68
CA CYS A 1103 -16.37 12.77 -5.16
C CYS A 1103 -16.18 14.16 -4.51
N PRO A 1104 -15.82 14.22 -3.22
CA PRO A 1104 -15.74 15.49 -2.49
C PRO A 1104 -14.64 16.43 -2.99
N PHE A 1105 -13.48 15.93 -3.43
CA PHE A 1105 -12.36 16.79 -3.82
C PHE A 1105 -12.58 17.45 -5.18
N LEU A 1106 -12.99 16.66 -6.17
CA LEU A 1106 -13.29 17.06 -7.54
C LEU A 1106 -14.37 18.13 -7.53
N PHE A 1107 -15.49 17.88 -6.87
CA PHE A 1107 -16.62 18.80 -6.94
C PHE A 1107 -16.41 20.07 -6.14
N GLU A 1108 -15.61 20.06 -5.07
CA GLU A 1108 -15.21 21.30 -4.40
C GLU A 1108 -14.39 22.20 -5.33
N LYS A 1109 -13.47 21.62 -6.12
CA LYS A 1109 -12.59 22.36 -7.02
C LYS A 1109 -13.30 22.80 -8.30
N VAL A 1110 -14.03 21.89 -8.93
CA VAL A 1110 -14.77 22.18 -10.17
C VAL A 1110 -15.85 23.22 -9.91
N ALA A 1111 -16.59 23.13 -8.79
CA ALA A 1111 -17.60 24.14 -8.45
C ALA A 1111 -16.98 25.53 -8.24
N ALA A 1112 -15.90 25.62 -7.45
CA ALA A 1112 -15.20 26.88 -7.21
C ALA A 1112 -14.66 27.48 -8.52
N TRP A 1113 -14.05 26.65 -9.37
CA TRP A 1113 -13.53 27.06 -10.67
C TRP A 1113 -14.63 27.56 -11.62
N THR A 1114 -15.79 26.89 -11.64
CA THR A 1114 -16.92 27.34 -12.47
C THR A 1114 -17.58 28.60 -11.93
N ALA A 1115 -17.74 28.73 -10.61
CA ALA A 1115 -18.34 29.91 -10.00
C ALA A 1115 -17.53 31.18 -10.33
N ASP A 1116 -16.20 31.07 -10.32
CA ASP A 1116 -15.26 32.14 -10.67
C ASP A 1116 -15.37 32.54 -12.16
N ARG A 1117 -15.32 31.56 -13.08
CA ARG A 1117 -15.23 31.82 -14.54
C ARG A 1117 -16.55 32.08 -15.24
N PHE A 1118 -17.67 31.70 -14.61
CA PHE A 1118 -19.00 31.82 -15.17
C PHE A 1118 -19.90 32.72 -14.30
N ALA A 1119 -19.31 33.57 -13.44
CA ALA A 1119 -20.04 34.48 -12.55
C ALA A 1119 -21.05 35.37 -13.31
N ASP A 1120 -20.67 35.86 -14.49
CA ASP A 1120 -21.48 36.79 -15.31
C ASP A 1120 -22.37 36.09 -16.36
N ALA A 1121 -22.57 34.77 -16.24
CA ALA A 1121 -23.26 33.97 -17.24
C ALA A 1121 -24.78 34.25 -17.37
N GLY A 1122 -25.39 34.96 -16.40
CA GLY A 1122 -26.83 35.16 -16.33
C GLY A 1122 -27.60 33.95 -15.76
N PRO A 1123 -28.94 34.02 -15.69
CA PRO A 1123 -29.74 32.98 -15.05
C PRO A 1123 -29.76 31.67 -15.86
N ALA A 1124 -29.87 30.55 -15.14
CA ALA A 1124 -30.01 29.23 -15.75
C ALA A 1124 -31.26 29.16 -16.66
N PRO A 1125 -31.18 28.52 -17.84
CA PRO A 1125 -32.34 28.37 -18.70
C PRO A 1125 -33.36 27.42 -18.07
N ALA A 1126 -34.65 27.77 -18.13
CA ALA A 1126 -35.72 26.91 -17.65
C ALA A 1126 -35.98 25.75 -18.62
N ALA A 1127 -36.08 24.53 -18.11
CA ALA A 1127 -36.59 23.40 -18.87
C ALA A 1127 -38.06 23.62 -19.24
N GLU A 1128 -38.49 23.09 -20.38
CA GLU A 1128 -39.91 23.10 -20.76
C GLU A 1128 -40.63 21.94 -20.06
N PRO A 1129 -41.91 22.10 -19.62
CA PRO A 1129 -42.61 21.09 -18.84
C PRO A 1129 -42.64 19.69 -19.48
N TRP A 1130 -42.72 19.62 -20.82
CA TRP A 1130 -42.69 18.34 -21.54
C TRP A 1130 -41.31 17.67 -21.52
N MET A 1131 -40.23 18.45 -21.45
CA MET A 1131 -38.87 17.89 -21.32
C MET A 1131 -38.69 17.28 -19.94
N ASP A 1132 -39.17 17.97 -18.90
CA ASP A 1132 -39.12 17.45 -17.53
C ASP A 1132 -39.97 16.19 -17.35
N ASP A 1133 -41.13 16.13 -18.01
CA ASP A 1133 -41.99 14.94 -18.02
C ASP A 1133 -41.31 13.77 -18.76
N LEU A 1134 -40.78 14.02 -19.96
CA LEU A 1134 -40.10 12.99 -20.75
C LEU A 1134 -38.84 12.46 -20.06
N VAL A 1135 -37.99 13.33 -19.50
CA VAL A 1135 -36.79 12.91 -18.76
C VAL A 1135 -37.18 12.09 -17.52
N ARG A 1136 -38.25 12.46 -16.81
CA ARG A 1136 -38.75 11.67 -15.67
C ARG A 1136 -39.26 10.30 -16.10
N GLN A 1137 -40.01 10.22 -17.20
CA GLN A 1137 -40.48 8.94 -17.76
C GLN A 1137 -39.30 8.05 -18.15
N ILE A 1138 -38.27 8.61 -18.79
CA ILE A 1138 -37.06 7.88 -19.16
C ILE A 1138 -36.30 7.41 -17.92
N ALA A 1139 -36.17 8.25 -16.89
CA ALA A 1139 -35.51 7.89 -15.64
C ALA A 1139 -36.25 6.74 -14.90
N GLN A 1140 -37.58 6.68 -15.00
CA GLN A 1140 -38.40 5.62 -14.42
C GLN A 1140 -38.42 4.33 -15.25
N ARG A 1141 -38.26 4.43 -16.58
CA ARG A 1141 -38.35 3.30 -17.51
C ARG A 1141 -37.07 3.15 -18.34
N ARG A 1142 -35.92 3.05 -17.66
CA ARG A 1142 -34.58 3.02 -18.27
C ARG A 1142 -34.38 1.97 -19.39
N ASN A 1143 -35.18 0.91 -19.44
CA ASN A 1143 -35.09 -0.17 -20.44
C ASN A 1143 -36.18 -0.12 -21.53
N ASP A 1144 -37.05 0.89 -21.52
CA ASP A 1144 -38.17 1.03 -22.44
C ASP A 1144 -37.74 1.82 -23.69
N ILE A 1145 -37.28 1.10 -24.72
CA ILE A 1145 -36.82 1.69 -25.99
C ILE A 1145 -37.95 2.42 -26.71
N ASP A 1146 -39.22 2.08 -26.45
CA ASP A 1146 -40.36 2.69 -27.11
C ASP A 1146 -40.54 4.17 -26.70
N LEU A 1147 -39.96 4.59 -25.58
CA LEU A 1147 -39.88 6.02 -25.19
C LEU A 1147 -39.02 6.86 -26.14
N LEU A 1148 -38.17 6.26 -26.97
CA LEU A 1148 -37.46 6.96 -28.06
C LEU A 1148 -38.38 7.30 -29.23
N GLN A 1149 -39.58 6.71 -29.27
CA GLN A 1149 -40.58 6.96 -30.31
C GLN A 1149 -41.64 7.97 -29.87
N THR A 1150 -41.58 8.48 -28.64
CA THR A 1150 -42.50 9.50 -28.12
C THR A 1150 -42.46 10.74 -29.02
N PRO A 1151 -43.61 11.20 -29.55
CA PRO A 1151 -43.65 12.34 -30.45
C PRO A 1151 -43.17 13.60 -29.71
N LEU A 1152 -42.02 14.13 -30.12
CA LEU A 1152 -41.53 15.42 -29.63
C LEU A 1152 -42.39 16.56 -30.22
N PRO A 1153 -42.65 17.64 -29.47
CA PRO A 1153 -43.36 18.83 -29.99
C PRO A 1153 -42.68 19.40 -31.24
N LYS A 1154 -43.31 20.36 -31.93
CA LYS A 1154 -42.81 20.95 -33.20
C LYS A 1154 -41.45 21.66 -33.02
N LEU A 1155 -40.39 20.87 -32.97
CA LEU A 1155 -38.99 21.27 -33.03
C LEU A 1155 -38.52 21.23 -34.48
N ALA A 1156 -37.55 22.07 -34.83
CA ALA A 1156 -36.83 21.93 -36.10
C ALA A 1156 -36.13 20.56 -36.17
N ASP A 1157 -36.05 19.95 -37.35
CA ASP A 1157 -35.51 18.58 -37.51
C ASP A 1157 -34.10 18.42 -36.93
N ARG A 1158 -33.27 19.46 -37.02
CA ARG A 1158 -31.92 19.51 -36.44
C ARG A 1158 -31.92 19.50 -34.91
N ASP A 1159 -32.78 20.29 -34.27
CA ASP A 1159 -32.91 20.30 -32.80
C ASP A 1159 -33.53 18.98 -32.29
N ARG A 1160 -34.43 18.38 -33.07
CA ARG A 1160 -34.99 17.05 -32.79
C ARG A 1160 -33.91 15.97 -32.82
N GLU A 1161 -33.06 15.95 -33.85
CA GLU A 1161 -31.98 14.98 -33.97
C GLU A 1161 -30.94 15.13 -32.84
N GLU A 1162 -30.65 16.36 -32.42
CA GLU A 1162 -29.74 16.63 -31.31
C GLU A 1162 -30.31 16.17 -29.96
N ILE A 1163 -31.58 16.46 -29.66
CA ILE A 1163 -32.25 15.93 -28.45
C ILE A 1163 -32.22 14.40 -28.50
N MET A 1164 -32.58 13.78 -29.63
CA MET A 1164 -32.55 12.33 -29.78
C MET A 1164 -31.15 11.73 -29.57
N LYS A 1165 -30.08 12.41 -29.98
CA LYS A 1165 -28.69 12.02 -29.69
C LYS A 1165 -28.35 12.12 -28.19
N LEU A 1166 -28.86 13.14 -27.50
CA LEU A 1166 -28.69 13.30 -26.05
C LEU A 1166 -29.51 12.26 -25.27
N THR A 1167 -30.72 11.93 -25.73
CA THR A 1167 -31.66 10.98 -25.13
C THR A 1167 -31.23 9.52 -25.27
N ARG A 1168 -30.83 9.10 -26.48
CA ARG A 1168 -30.40 7.71 -26.77
C ARG A 1168 -29.27 7.21 -25.87
N SER A 1169 -28.50 8.13 -25.30
CA SER A 1169 -27.38 7.79 -24.44
C SER A 1169 -27.66 7.97 -22.95
N PHE A 1170 -28.85 8.46 -22.58
CA PHE A 1170 -29.36 8.41 -21.21
C PHE A 1170 -30.13 7.10 -20.95
N LEU A 1171 -30.57 6.42 -22.02
CA LEU A 1171 -31.23 5.10 -22.02
C LEU A 1171 -30.27 3.91 -22.16
N ARG A 1172 -29.01 4.14 -22.55
CA ARG A 1172 -27.95 3.11 -22.60
C ARG A 1172 -27.09 3.22 -21.37
#